data_AF-A0A1E7FS30-F1
#
_entry.id   AF-A0A1E7FS30-F1
#
_cell.length_a   1.000
_cell.length_b   1.000
_cell.length_c   1.000
_cell.angle_alpha   90.00
_cell.angle_beta   90.00
_cell.angle_gamma   90.00
#
_symmetry.space_group_name_H-M   'P 1'
#
loop_
_entity.id
_entity.type
_entity.pdbx_description
1 polymer ?
#
loop_
_entity_poly.entity_id
_entity_poly.type
_entity_poly.pdbx_seq_one_letter_code
_entity_poly.pdbx_strand_id
1 'polypeptide(L)'
;MMFQYSITDSDGATKALKEISDRLFQSTQNENENDNNDDDNDNDNNEDQSSSSLPILQLVSMKESFDIELLKKFYEELMIPNFPLEDERDDIADWIYCLDPTQQQKQNQNQDQKEQGPSMDVLLLILQQEQKKVVEEKDKSSLLSRIAKTTTTTTIIGGIAFEYYKQAQCGLLSYMVVAEDFRRLGIIRSLHPVACEAIQLLHEEEQQEAVTSSTSPSPSPTTVDNINSSTTTTIKAIFAETNTIEAGDVPPEIIRKRHEILYSLGYRQLKFPYVQPPLVEDGVSFDDIMLLIYWTGGANDNDNTISPCDNERSSSSSINCTIETEILYGYVVDFYKSVTGYDTDTYKNHWYYKLVDWYRKENYLTEIAKDLPWDDITQEMKDCMMKKTTTTTSSSYSHHHHHHLLTSNTKILESPTTDSTIATASVTTTTTPTPPQPSTEVVVVGAGIAGLVATITLAEEYLKEQQQQQQQQQQPSQERAPLTITLIEANSFVGGRIRTVVSNTDTETIIDENSTVDPLIFNNDRLSSIQKVNSFAPWPVAIGAEFIHGVDSMVNELIEKNEDWLVQETFDLCSSLDEYPSRNSFVQRRNLISLTTERRTMPHVQICIGGRCYPLQPQYHQVSSTSTFSNEQNRVHQLICQVNNIWNNLQDINEDTKTEIKSYRDMSLDKFIEEQLSHDEGNISDDDIETVKQIIECLYSNTAGSSNMFMGVSEARREEYNWEYTESNFRPGQCFAEFIKYYLDRIAEINKQAESRNSNVKVNIVTTCPIIEIGSALQKDNNNKTQNYPIRISASAGETFDCGKCIVTVPLGVLKANKINFRDEYKIPTEMQDAIDTINMFSGIKAHMLLKIGIDISCMTKLMKSTELFFCPGEIFSQVWLRRNEETVFLTGFCVSNCRDRLIDLVLSSEKEGEESKSEIAQNLMLQQIQRLFEPSNSEVKAFVDPYSPTCSSFALHDWSEDEFTLGIYSSPSVGADFTHRDCLTKPINNDIWFAGEHANATTCATVQSAMESGSKAAKEVFQTLEFDQKYNAKI
;
A
#
# COMPACT_ATOMS: atom_id res chain seq x y z
N MET A 1 5.72 -58.96 -11.56
CA MET A 1 7.06 -58.40 -11.29
C MET A 1 7.22 -57.20 -12.22
N MET A 2 6.69 -56.04 -11.81
CA MET A 2 7.01 -54.78 -12.47
C MET A 2 8.38 -54.36 -11.96
N PHE A 3 9.32 -54.10 -12.85
CA PHE A 3 10.54 -53.40 -12.50
C PHE A 3 10.11 -51.97 -12.13
N GLN A 4 10.14 -51.61 -10.85
CA GLN A 4 10.14 -50.19 -10.47
C GLN A 4 11.42 -49.60 -11.05
N TYR A 5 11.28 -48.75 -12.07
CA TYR A 5 12.40 -48.01 -12.62
C TYR A 5 12.76 -46.93 -11.59
N SER A 6 13.89 -47.09 -10.91
CA SER A 6 14.35 -46.07 -9.96
C SER A 6 14.97 -44.92 -10.74
N ILE A 7 14.49 -43.69 -10.51
CA ILE A 7 15.07 -42.49 -11.13
C ILE A 7 16.52 -42.28 -10.71
N THR A 8 16.89 -42.73 -9.50
CA THR A 8 18.27 -42.62 -8.98
C THR A 8 19.26 -43.53 -9.72
N ASP A 9 18.75 -44.56 -10.40
CA ASP A 9 19.53 -45.51 -11.21
C ASP A 9 19.38 -45.23 -12.73
N SER A 10 18.73 -44.13 -13.14
CA SER A 10 18.52 -43.82 -14.56
C SER A 10 19.84 -43.53 -15.29
N ASP A 11 19.85 -43.70 -16.62
CA ASP A 11 20.98 -43.29 -17.46
C ASP A 11 21.26 -41.78 -17.32
N GLY A 12 20.19 -40.99 -17.11
CA GLY A 12 20.24 -39.56 -16.81
C GLY A 12 20.96 -39.27 -15.49
N ALA A 13 20.55 -39.92 -14.41
CA ALA A 13 21.17 -39.80 -13.09
C ALA A 13 22.64 -40.23 -13.10
N THR A 14 22.96 -41.36 -13.75
CA THR A 14 24.33 -41.86 -13.89
C THR A 14 25.22 -40.85 -14.63
N LYS A 15 24.70 -40.26 -15.71
CA LYS A 15 25.41 -39.21 -16.46
C LYS A 15 25.63 -37.95 -15.62
N ALA A 16 24.61 -37.50 -14.89
CA ALA A 16 24.68 -36.33 -14.03
C ALA A 16 25.72 -36.50 -12.92
N LEU A 17 25.70 -37.65 -12.22
CA LEU A 17 26.66 -37.99 -11.17
C LEU A 17 28.09 -38.01 -11.70
N LYS A 18 28.31 -38.56 -12.89
CA LYS A 18 29.62 -38.56 -13.55
C LYS A 18 30.10 -37.16 -13.89
N GLU A 19 29.26 -36.33 -14.50
CA GLU A 19 29.62 -34.95 -14.84
C GLU A 19 29.98 -34.11 -13.61
N ILE A 20 29.24 -34.30 -12.51
CA ILE A 20 29.48 -33.58 -11.26
C ILE A 20 30.76 -34.10 -10.59
N SER A 21 30.97 -35.41 -10.57
CA SER A 21 32.20 -36.03 -10.06
C SER A 21 33.44 -35.52 -10.79
N ASP A 22 33.39 -35.44 -12.13
CA ASP A 22 34.51 -34.97 -12.95
C ASP A 22 34.86 -33.50 -12.63
N ARG A 23 33.85 -32.64 -12.40
CA ARG A 23 34.04 -31.22 -12.05
C ARG A 23 34.59 -31.03 -10.63
N LEU A 24 34.12 -31.83 -9.66
CA LEU A 24 34.65 -31.83 -8.28
C LEU A 24 36.11 -32.29 -8.24
N PHE A 25 36.48 -33.26 -9.09
CA PHE A 25 37.87 -33.72 -9.20
C PHE A 25 38.77 -32.64 -9.82
N GLN A 26 38.28 -31.91 -10.82
CA GLN A 26 39.03 -30.81 -11.44
C GLN A 26 39.23 -29.61 -10.49
N SER A 27 38.24 -29.25 -9.67
CA SER A 27 38.37 -28.14 -8.71
C SER A 27 39.40 -28.46 -7.62
N THR A 28 39.40 -29.70 -7.10
CA THR A 28 40.35 -30.15 -6.08
C THR A 28 41.79 -30.29 -6.59
N GLN A 29 42.01 -30.57 -7.88
CA GLN A 29 43.35 -30.55 -8.48
C GLN A 29 43.89 -29.12 -8.65
N ASN A 30 43.05 -28.16 -9.07
CA ASN A 30 43.46 -26.76 -9.24
C ASN A 30 43.79 -26.05 -7.92
N GLU A 31 43.17 -26.43 -6.80
CA GLU A 31 43.54 -25.93 -5.47
C GLU A 31 44.91 -26.45 -5.00
N ASN A 32 45.22 -27.74 -5.27
CA ASN A 32 46.52 -28.33 -4.92
C ASN A 32 47.69 -27.85 -5.80
N GLU A 33 47.44 -27.36 -7.02
CA GLU A 33 48.47 -26.74 -7.88
C GLU A 33 48.79 -25.29 -7.51
N ASN A 34 47.86 -24.57 -6.87
CA ASN A 34 48.10 -23.19 -6.40
C ASN A 34 48.88 -23.13 -5.06
N ASP A 35 48.87 -24.20 -4.26
CA ASP A 35 49.66 -24.28 -3.02
C ASP A 35 51.12 -24.75 -3.22
N ASN A 36 51.52 -25.12 -4.45
CA ASN A 36 52.87 -25.64 -4.75
C ASN A 36 53.81 -24.64 -5.44
N ASN A 37 53.50 -23.33 -5.43
CA ASN A 37 54.34 -22.29 -6.03
C ASN A 37 54.79 -21.22 -5.02
N ASP A 38 55.30 -21.64 -3.86
CA ASP A 38 56.25 -20.84 -3.07
C ASP A 38 57.33 -21.75 -2.45
N ASP A 39 58.55 -21.21 -2.41
CA ASP A 39 59.86 -21.89 -2.41
C ASP A 39 60.28 -22.76 -1.20
N ASP A 40 61.12 -23.75 -1.56
CA ASP A 40 62.36 -24.24 -0.93
C ASP A 40 62.41 -25.25 0.25
N ASN A 41 62.97 -26.41 -0.11
CA ASN A 41 63.87 -27.32 0.64
C ASN A 41 63.45 -27.83 2.03
N ASP A 42 63.01 -29.10 2.09
CA ASP A 42 63.86 -30.15 2.64
C ASP A 42 63.35 -31.55 2.26
N ASN A 43 64.27 -32.40 1.81
CA ASN A 43 64.06 -33.82 1.61
C ASN A 43 63.76 -34.48 2.97
N ASP A 44 62.58 -35.08 3.12
CA ASP A 44 62.49 -36.35 3.83
C ASP A 44 61.37 -37.21 3.25
N ASN A 45 61.80 -38.35 2.70
CA ASN A 45 60.96 -39.42 2.22
C ASN A 45 60.10 -39.96 3.38
N ASN A 46 58.78 -39.83 3.26
CA ASN A 46 57.85 -40.82 3.82
C ASN A 46 56.68 -40.98 2.85
N GLU A 47 56.79 -42.03 2.02
CA GLU A 47 55.66 -42.66 1.36
C GLU A 47 54.72 -43.26 2.43
N ASP A 48 53.81 -42.46 2.96
CA ASP A 48 52.57 -42.95 3.54
C ASP A 48 51.43 -42.51 2.62
N GLN A 49 51.18 -43.31 1.57
CA GLN A 49 49.93 -43.27 0.82
C GLN A 49 48.80 -43.66 1.77
N SER A 50 48.28 -42.70 2.54
CA SER A 50 46.95 -42.83 3.13
C SER A 50 45.96 -42.75 1.98
N SER A 51 45.47 -43.90 1.52
CA SER A 51 44.35 -43.99 0.59
C SER A 51 43.14 -43.28 1.22
N SER A 52 42.94 -42.00 0.90
CA SER A 52 41.66 -41.34 1.07
C SER A 52 40.69 -42.00 0.10
N SER A 53 39.63 -42.61 0.63
CA SER A 53 38.53 -43.10 -0.19
C SER A 53 38.03 -41.95 -1.07
N LEU A 54 37.90 -42.18 -2.38
CA LEU A 54 37.28 -41.20 -3.27
C LEU A 54 35.90 -40.80 -2.72
N PRO A 55 35.54 -39.50 -2.74
CA PRO A 55 34.23 -39.06 -2.30
C PRO A 55 33.14 -39.78 -3.10
N ILE A 56 32.16 -40.33 -2.41
CA ILE A 56 31.04 -41.03 -3.05
C ILE A 56 29.91 -40.02 -3.23
N LEU A 57 29.53 -39.77 -4.48
CA LEU A 57 28.32 -39.02 -4.81
C LEU A 57 27.13 -39.96 -4.89
N GLN A 58 26.02 -39.56 -4.28
CA GLN A 58 24.77 -40.30 -4.32
C GLN A 58 23.61 -39.34 -4.60
N LEU A 59 22.73 -39.72 -5.53
CA LEU A 59 21.45 -39.06 -5.74
C LEU A 59 20.37 -39.82 -4.96
N VAL A 60 19.52 -39.11 -4.23
CA VAL A 60 18.44 -39.70 -3.43
C VAL A 60 17.12 -39.04 -3.82
N SER A 61 16.11 -39.84 -4.15
CA SER A 61 14.71 -39.40 -4.25
C SER A 61 14.03 -39.60 -2.90
N MET A 62 13.43 -38.55 -2.35
CA MET A 62 12.67 -38.62 -1.11
C MET A 62 11.36 -39.41 -1.27
N LYS A 63 10.82 -39.48 -2.49
CA LYS A 63 9.66 -40.33 -2.80
C LYS A 63 10.01 -41.81 -2.85
N GLU A 64 11.18 -42.18 -3.38
CA GLU A 64 11.64 -43.58 -3.43
C GLU A 64 12.24 -44.07 -2.12
N SER A 65 12.94 -43.19 -1.39
CA SER A 65 13.71 -43.51 -0.18
C SER A 65 13.59 -42.39 0.86
N PHE A 66 12.41 -42.27 1.46
CA PHE A 66 12.10 -41.26 2.47
C PHE A 66 12.98 -41.38 3.73
N ASP A 67 13.70 -40.30 4.06
CA ASP A 67 14.46 -40.15 5.30
C ASP A 67 14.16 -38.76 5.90
N ILE A 68 13.43 -38.76 7.03
CA ILE A 68 12.97 -37.54 7.69
C ILE A 68 14.13 -36.67 8.22
N GLU A 69 15.22 -37.29 8.68
CA GLU A 69 16.35 -36.55 9.25
C GLU A 69 17.16 -35.91 8.11
N LEU A 70 17.29 -36.61 6.98
CA LEU A 70 17.91 -36.07 5.78
C LEU A 70 17.10 -34.93 5.16
N LEU A 71 15.75 -35.05 5.12
CA LEU A 71 14.86 -33.99 4.64
C LEU A 71 14.91 -32.74 5.52
N LYS A 72 14.86 -32.90 6.85
CA LYS A 72 15.05 -31.79 7.80
C LYS A 72 16.40 -31.11 7.62
N LYS A 73 17.46 -31.91 7.48
CA LYS A 73 18.79 -31.39 7.22
C LYS A 73 18.86 -30.58 5.92
N PHE A 74 18.25 -31.06 4.83
CA PHE A 74 18.15 -30.30 3.59
C PHE A 74 17.42 -28.97 3.77
N TYR A 75 16.30 -29.00 4.47
CA TYR A 75 15.47 -27.84 4.70
C TYR A 75 16.20 -26.78 5.56
N GLU A 76 16.81 -27.20 6.67
CA GLU A 76 17.54 -26.32 7.58
C GLU A 76 18.85 -25.77 6.99
N GLU A 77 19.64 -26.61 6.30
CA GLU A 77 20.98 -26.22 5.81
C GLU A 77 20.95 -25.54 4.44
N LEU A 78 19.97 -25.84 3.57
CA LEU A 78 19.92 -25.30 2.21
C LEU A 78 18.67 -24.47 1.93
N MET A 79 17.48 -24.90 2.33
CA MET A 79 16.26 -24.15 2.00
C MET A 79 16.15 -22.85 2.79
N ILE A 80 16.31 -22.87 4.12
CA ILE A 80 16.24 -21.67 4.96
C ILE A 80 17.27 -20.60 4.54
N PRO A 81 18.55 -20.93 4.29
CA PRO A 81 19.53 -19.91 3.91
C PRO A 81 19.37 -19.37 2.48
N ASN A 82 18.81 -20.15 1.55
CA ASN A 82 18.62 -19.71 0.15
C ASN A 82 17.26 -19.02 -0.10
N PHE A 83 16.29 -19.26 0.78
CA PHE A 83 14.96 -18.64 0.82
C PHE A 83 14.66 -18.20 2.26
N PRO A 84 15.24 -17.08 2.72
CA PRO A 84 15.18 -16.65 4.12
C PRO A 84 13.82 -16.09 4.55
N LEU A 85 12.97 -15.71 3.59
CA LEU A 85 11.63 -15.24 3.82
C LEU A 85 10.70 -16.43 4.06
N GLU A 86 9.95 -16.41 5.15
CA GLU A 86 9.00 -17.49 5.48
C GLU A 86 7.90 -17.61 4.41
N ASP A 87 7.45 -16.48 3.85
CA ASP A 87 6.41 -16.45 2.82
C ASP A 87 6.87 -16.93 1.43
N GLU A 88 8.17 -17.09 1.18
CA GLU A 88 8.72 -17.65 -0.08
C GLU A 88 8.88 -19.18 -0.06
N ARG A 89 8.64 -19.84 1.08
CA ARG A 89 9.04 -21.24 1.30
C ARG A 89 7.91 -22.07 1.89
N ASP A 90 7.58 -23.19 1.24
CA ASP A 90 6.62 -24.18 1.75
C ASP A 90 6.96 -24.67 3.17
N ASP A 91 5.95 -24.94 3.99
CA ASP A 91 6.14 -25.55 5.31
C ASP A 91 6.70 -26.98 5.15
N ILE A 92 7.76 -27.29 5.90
CA ILE A 92 8.33 -28.64 5.94
C ILE A 92 7.29 -29.68 6.40
N ALA A 93 6.29 -29.28 7.18
CA ALA A 93 5.19 -30.15 7.58
C ALA A 93 4.40 -30.68 6.37
N ASP A 94 4.19 -29.84 5.36
CA ASP A 94 3.49 -30.22 4.13
C ASP A 94 4.35 -31.16 3.28
N TRP A 95 5.66 -30.90 3.19
CA TRP A 95 6.60 -31.80 2.52
C TRP A 95 6.65 -33.18 3.20
N ILE A 96 6.68 -33.23 4.54
CA ILE A 96 6.62 -34.50 5.29
C ILE A 96 5.29 -35.20 5.03
N TYR A 97 4.18 -34.46 5.02
CA TYR A 97 2.87 -35.02 4.75
C TYR A 97 2.77 -35.62 3.34
N CYS A 98 3.37 -34.98 2.34
CA CYS A 98 3.40 -35.42 0.95
C CYS A 98 4.38 -36.58 0.70
N LEU A 99 5.50 -36.67 1.40
CA LEU A 99 6.58 -37.63 1.12
C LEU A 99 6.61 -38.86 2.05
N ASP A 100 6.05 -38.79 3.26
CA ASP A 100 6.06 -39.90 4.23
C ASP A 100 5.15 -41.06 3.77
N PRO A 101 5.69 -42.26 3.50
CA PRO A 101 4.90 -43.41 3.05
C PRO A 101 3.79 -43.82 4.03
N THR A 102 3.96 -43.56 5.33
CA THR A 102 2.95 -43.87 6.36
C THR A 102 1.76 -42.91 6.31
N GLN A 103 1.96 -41.65 5.89
CA GLN A 103 0.90 -40.67 5.70
C GLN A 103 0.16 -40.93 4.37
N GLN A 104 0.90 -41.23 3.29
CA GLN A 104 0.33 -41.62 2.00
C GLN A 104 -0.57 -42.88 2.12
N GLN A 105 -0.18 -43.86 2.95
CA GLN A 105 -1.01 -45.05 3.21
C GLN A 105 -2.31 -44.73 3.97
N LYS A 106 -2.31 -43.75 4.88
CA LYS A 106 -3.52 -43.31 5.59
C LYS A 106 -4.49 -42.57 4.68
N GLN A 107 -3.98 -41.76 3.74
CA GLN A 107 -4.81 -41.09 2.73
C GLN A 107 -5.59 -42.10 1.88
N ASN A 108 -4.92 -43.16 1.42
CA ASN A 108 -5.55 -44.19 0.57
C ASN A 108 -6.63 -45.02 1.27
N GLN A 109 -6.76 -44.97 2.60
CA GLN A 109 -7.79 -45.70 3.36
C GLN A 109 -9.08 -44.89 3.61
N ASN A 110 -9.03 -43.56 3.52
CA ASN A 110 -10.19 -42.68 3.71
C ASN A 110 -10.82 -42.34 2.35
N GLN A 111 -11.52 -43.31 1.76
CA GLN A 111 -12.09 -43.27 0.40
C GLN A 111 -13.41 -42.48 0.25
N ASP A 112 -13.61 -41.41 1.03
CA ASP A 112 -14.74 -40.49 0.82
C ASP A 112 -14.25 -39.19 0.15
N GLN A 113 -14.29 -39.18 -1.19
CA GLN A 113 -14.37 -38.00 -2.09
C GLN A 113 -13.46 -36.78 -1.84
N LYS A 114 -12.21 -36.91 -1.36
CA LYS A 114 -11.21 -35.84 -1.58
C LYS A 114 -10.38 -36.16 -2.82
N GLU A 115 -10.47 -35.30 -3.85
CA GLU A 115 -9.57 -35.31 -5.01
C GLU A 115 -8.11 -35.35 -4.50
N GLN A 116 -7.29 -36.29 -4.98
CA GLN A 116 -5.90 -36.42 -4.57
C GLN A 116 -5.09 -35.21 -5.07
N GLY A 117 -4.32 -34.58 -4.18
CA GLY A 117 -3.40 -33.48 -4.51
C GLY A 117 -2.23 -33.88 -5.42
N PRO A 118 -1.31 -32.94 -5.74
CA PRO A 118 -0.21 -33.19 -6.66
C PRO A 118 0.77 -34.22 -6.11
N SER A 119 1.45 -34.93 -7.00
CA SER A 119 2.52 -35.86 -6.62
C SER A 119 3.84 -35.11 -6.50
N MET A 120 4.37 -35.01 -5.28
CA MET A 120 5.64 -34.34 -4.99
C MET A 120 6.83 -35.32 -4.95
N ASP A 121 8.03 -34.85 -5.33
CA ASP A 121 9.31 -35.48 -4.97
C ASP A 121 10.40 -34.42 -4.73
N VAL A 122 11.44 -34.80 -3.97
CA VAL A 122 12.63 -34.00 -3.70
C VAL A 122 13.86 -34.84 -4.01
N LEU A 123 14.64 -34.42 -5.01
CA LEU A 123 15.90 -35.05 -5.38
C LEU A 123 17.05 -34.36 -4.65
N LEU A 124 17.78 -35.12 -3.83
CA LEU A 124 18.93 -34.65 -3.05
C LEU A 124 20.22 -35.24 -3.58
N LEU A 125 21.20 -34.39 -3.86
CA LEU A 125 22.55 -34.81 -4.20
C LEU A 125 23.45 -34.74 -2.96
N ILE A 126 24.03 -35.88 -2.61
CA ILE A 126 24.76 -36.09 -1.37
C ILE A 126 26.21 -36.48 -1.67
N LEU A 127 27.12 -35.89 -0.91
CA LEU A 127 28.54 -36.20 -0.90
C LEU A 127 28.90 -36.92 0.40
N GLN A 128 29.35 -38.17 0.29
CA GLN A 128 29.86 -38.94 1.42
C GLN A 128 31.39 -38.97 1.41
N GLN A 129 31.99 -38.61 2.55
CA GLN A 129 33.45 -38.64 2.74
C GLN A 129 33.80 -39.45 4.00
N GLU A 130 34.78 -40.34 3.90
CA GLU A 130 35.29 -41.07 5.07
C GLU A 130 36.35 -40.24 5.78
N GLN A 131 36.10 -39.89 7.05
CA GLN A 131 37.10 -39.29 7.93
C GLN A 131 37.64 -40.33 8.91
N LYS A 132 38.96 -40.57 8.88
CA LYS A 132 39.66 -41.32 9.93
C LYS A 132 39.91 -40.40 11.13
N LYS A 133 39.12 -40.55 12.19
CA LYS A 133 39.33 -39.82 13.45
C LYS A 133 40.15 -40.69 14.40
N VAL A 134 41.38 -40.25 14.72
CA VAL A 134 42.20 -40.92 15.74
C VAL A 134 41.68 -40.51 17.11
N VAL A 135 41.09 -41.46 17.85
CA VAL A 135 40.62 -41.23 19.21
C VAL A 135 41.68 -41.77 20.17
N GLU A 136 42.30 -40.89 20.97
CA GLU A 136 43.14 -41.31 22.09
C GLU A 136 42.25 -41.60 23.31
N GLU A 137 42.07 -42.88 23.65
CA GLU A 137 41.42 -43.29 24.88
C GLU A 137 42.38 -43.12 26.07
N LYS A 138 42.08 -42.17 26.96
CA LYS A 138 42.75 -42.07 28.27
C LYS A 138 42.13 -43.09 29.21
N ASP A 139 42.60 -44.34 29.16
CA ASP A 139 42.38 -45.25 30.27
C ASP A 139 43.69 -45.82 30.84
N LYS A 140 43.74 -45.80 32.18
CA LYS A 140 44.95 -46.12 32.95
C LYS A 140 45.15 -47.64 32.98
N SER A 141 46.22 -48.06 32.32
CA SER A 141 46.97 -49.31 32.50
C SER A 141 46.94 -50.27 31.30
N SER A 142 48.15 -50.48 30.76
CA SER A 142 48.58 -51.47 29.75
C SER A 142 48.26 -51.15 28.28
N LEU A 143 49.34 -51.08 27.48
CA LEU A 143 49.48 -51.12 26.02
C LEU A 143 48.38 -50.47 25.15
N LEU A 144 48.72 -49.32 24.57
CA LEU A 144 47.98 -48.60 23.52
C LEU A 144 47.57 -49.51 22.34
N SER A 145 46.30 -49.90 22.24
CA SER A 145 45.69 -50.29 20.97
C SER A 145 45.06 -49.06 20.31
N ARG A 146 45.67 -48.56 19.24
CA ARG A 146 45.07 -47.55 18.36
C ARG A 146 43.88 -48.17 17.63
N ILE A 147 42.65 -47.80 17.99
CA ILE A 147 41.46 -48.13 17.21
C ILE A 147 41.12 -46.92 16.34
N ALA A 148 41.34 -47.02 15.03
CA ALA A 148 40.84 -46.03 14.09
C ALA A 148 39.32 -46.21 13.99
N LYS A 149 38.54 -45.23 14.44
CA LYS A 149 37.11 -45.14 14.10
C LYS A 149 37.01 -44.35 12.79
N THR A 150 36.60 -45.03 11.73
CA THR A 150 36.15 -44.38 10.49
C THR A 150 34.75 -43.82 10.74
N THR A 151 34.57 -42.52 10.48
CA THR A 151 33.28 -41.84 10.57
C THR A 151 32.97 -41.25 9.20
N THR A 152 31.83 -41.61 8.62
CA THR A 152 31.38 -41.13 7.32
C THR A 152 30.63 -39.81 7.51
N THR A 153 31.11 -38.72 6.92
CA THR A 153 30.41 -37.43 6.91
C THR A 153 29.55 -37.32 5.65
N THR A 154 28.28 -36.96 5.83
CA THR A 154 27.29 -36.82 4.75
C THR A 154 26.96 -35.34 4.56
N THR A 155 27.30 -34.79 3.41
CA THR A 155 27.06 -33.37 3.06
C THR A 155 26.07 -33.27 1.91
N ILE A 156 25.05 -32.43 2.04
CA ILE A 156 24.08 -32.18 0.96
C ILE A 156 24.65 -31.06 0.09
N ILE A 157 24.88 -31.35 -1.19
CA ILE A 157 25.54 -30.40 -2.11
C ILE A 157 24.55 -29.70 -3.03
N GLY A 158 23.36 -30.24 -3.21
CA GLY A 158 22.26 -29.57 -3.90
C GLY A 158 20.97 -30.38 -3.88
N GLY A 159 19.86 -29.74 -4.27
CA GLY A 159 18.57 -30.40 -4.36
C GLY A 159 17.59 -29.70 -5.30
N ILE A 160 16.63 -30.47 -5.81
CA ILE A 160 15.51 -29.99 -6.64
C ILE A 160 14.21 -30.56 -6.07
N ALA A 161 13.24 -29.68 -5.78
CA ALA A 161 11.89 -30.05 -5.39
C ALA A 161 10.91 -29.74 -6.52
N PHE A 162 9.98 -30.66 -6.79
CA PHE A 162 9.00 -30.53 -7.86
C PHE A 162 7.71 -31.29 -7.57
N GLU A 163 6.69 -30.95 -8.33
CA GLU A 163 5.32 -31.46 -8.22
C GLU A 163 4.77 -31.85 -9.59
N TYR A 164 3.93 -32.88 -9.61
CA TYR A 164 3.19 -33.32 -10.79
C TYR A 164 1.68 -33.19 -10.57
N TYR A 165 1.05 -32.37 -11.40
CA TYR A 165 -0.38 -32.05 -11.41
C TYR A 165 -1.12 -33.00 -12.34
N LYS A 166 -1.90 -33.90 -11.74
CA LYS A 166 -2.49 -35.05 -12.43
C LYS A 166 -3.60 -34.66 -13.42
N GLN A 167 -4.48 -33.72 -13.06
CA GLN A 167 -5.60 -33.30 -13.91
C GLN A 167 -5.07 -32.47 -15.10
N ALA A 168 -4.12 -31.58 -14.83
CA ALA A 168 -3.47 -30.74 -15.84
C ALA A 168 -2.50 -31.53 -16.72
N GLN A 169 -1.95 -32.65 -16.22
CA GLN A 169 -0.82 -33.38 -16.82
C GLN A 169 0.39 -32.46 -17.03
N CYS A 170 0.70 -31.66 -16.00
CA CYS A 170 1.76 -30.65 -16.01
C CYS A 170 2.65 -30.81 -14.77
N GLY A 171 3.91 -30.39 -14.88
CA GLY A 171 4.85 -30.34 -13.76
C GLY A 171 5.04 -28.92 -13.26
N LEU A 172 5.34 -28.75 -11.99
CA LEU A 172 5.86 -27.50 -11.41
C LEU A 172 7.21 -27.81 -10.77
N LEU A 173 8.23 -27.03 -11.10
CA LEU A 173 9.54 -27.12 -10.48
C LEU A 173 9.70 -25.95 -9.50
N SER A 174 9.42 -26.22 -8.23
CA SER A 174 9.27 -25.21 -7.18
C SER A 174 10.61 -24.69 -6.66
N TYR A 175 11.61 -25.56 -6.45
CA TYR A 175 12.89 -25.15 -5.86
C TYR A 175 14.11 -25.81 -6.50
N MET A 176 15.18 -25.01 -6.69
CA MET A 176 16.51 -25.45 -7.11
C MET A 176 17.57 -24.81 -6.23
N VAL A 177 18.31 -25.61 -5.45
CA VAL A 177 19.32 -25.09 -4.51
C VAL A 177 20.65 -25.84 -4.59
N VAL A 178 21.73 -25.12 -4.32
CA VAL A 178 23.11 -25.64 -4.27
C VAL A 178 23.79 -25.05 -3.05
N ALA A 179 24.46 -25.90 -2.28
CA ALA A 179 25.27 -25.47 -1.15
C ALA A 179 26.36 -24.48 -1.59
N GLU A 180 26.65 -23.48 -0.77
CA GLU A 180 27.46 -22.32 -1.16
C GLU A 180 28.85 -22.70 -1.71
N ASP A 181 29.54 -23.61 -1.04
CA ASP A 181 30.88 -24.10 -1.41
C ASP A 181 30.90 -24.85 -2.75
N PHE A 182 29.73 -25.25 -3.26
CA PHE A 182 29.58 -26.04 -4.48
C PHE A 182 28.91 -25.25 -5.62
N ARG A 183 28.65 -23.95 -5.41
CA ARG A 183 28.13 -23.06 -6.46
C ARG A 183 29.14 -22.97 -7.61
N ARG A 184 28.65 -22.65 -8.82
CA ARG A 184 29.44 -22.56 -10.07
C ARG A 184 30.00 -23.88 -10.62
N LEU A 185 29.80 -25.02 -9.94
CA LEU A 185 30.12 -26.35 -10.48
C LEU A 185 29.07 -26.88 -11.48
N GLY A 186 28.01 -26.11 -11.75
CA GLY A 186 26.95 -26.47 -12.69
C GLY A 186 26.13 -27.69 -12.24
N ILE A 187 25.95 -27.87 -10.92
CA ILE A 187 25.18 -28.97 -10.32
C ILE A 187 23.73 -28.96 -10.82
N ILE A 188 23.02 -27.82 -10.71
CA ILE A 188 21.64 -27.70 -11.21
C ILE A 188 21.53 -28.01 -12.70
N ARG A 189 22.52 -27.61 -13.52
CA ARG A 189 22.51 -27.90 -14.96
C ARG A 189 22.58 -29.40 -15.26
N SER A 190 23.23 -30.18 -14.40
CA SER A 190 23.32 -31.64 -14.56
C SER A 190 22.13 -32.36 -13.88
N LEU A 191 21.55 -31.81 -12.81
CA LEU A 191 20.40 -32.40 -12.10
C LEU A 191 19.04 -32.06 -12.76
N HIS A 192 18.89 -30.90 -13.39
CA HIS A 192 17.62 -30.45 -13.98
C HIS A 192 17.03 -31.44 -15.01
N PRO A 193 17.80 -32.03 -15.95
CA PRO A 193 17.28 -33.06 -16.85
C PRO A 193 16.77 -34.31 -16.12
N VAL A 194 17.38 -34.67 -14.98
CA VAL A 194 16.96 -35.81 -14.15
C VAL A 194 15.64 -35.50 -13.47
N ALA A 195 15.44 -34.27 -13.00
CA ALA A 195 14.15 -33.83 -12.45
C ALA A 195 13.03 -33.85 -13.53
N CYS A 196 13.32 -33.41 -14.75
CA CYS A 196 12.36 -33.51 -15.86
C CYS A 196 12.02 -34.97 -16.21
N GLU A 197 13.01 -35.88 -16.19
CA GLU A 197 12.80 -37.32 -16.37
C GLU A 197 11.92 -37.89 -15.24
N ALA A 198 12.16 -37.48 -14.00
CA ALA A 198 11.36 -37.88 -12.84
C ALA A 198 9.88 -37.48 -13.00
N ILE A 199 9.63 -36.22 -13.38
CA ILE A 199 8.27 -35.72 -13.64
C ILE A 199 7.60 -36.49 -14.78
N GLN A 200 8.34 -36.84 -15.83
CA GLN A 200 7.84 -37.66 -16.95
C GLN A 200 7.49 -39.09 -16.50
N LEU A 201 8.29 -39.70 -15.60
CA LEU A 201 7.97 -41.00 -15.02
C LEU A 201 6.69 -40.93 -14.17
N LEU A 202 6.52 -39.88 -13.36
CA LEU A 202 5.28 -39.66 -12.59
C LEU A 202 4.06 -39.57 -13.51
N HIS A 203 4.20 -38.89 -14.65
CA HIS A 203 3.15 -38.84 -15.66
C HIS A 203 2.81 -40.25 -16.20
N GLU A 204 3.82 -41.04 -16.55
CA GLU A 204 3.64 -42.40 -17.10
C GLU A 204 3.01 -43.37 -16.09
N GLU A 205 3.40 -43.30 -14.82
CA GLU A 205 2.82 -44.11 -13.74
C GLU A 205 1.30 -43.85 -13.61
N GLU A 206 0.90 -42.58 -13.57
CA GLU A 206 -0.51 -42.18 -13.45
C GLU A 206 -1.33 -42.57 -14.69
N GLN A 207 -0.76 -42.47 -15.90
CA GLN A 207 -1.45 -42.94 -17.12
C GLN A 207 -1.65 -44.47 -17.10
N GLN A 208 -0.71 -45.24 -16.53
CA GLN A 208 -0.84 -46.69 -16.40
C GLN A 208 -1.89 -47.12 -15.35
N GLU A 209 -1.99 -46.39 -14.24
CA GLU A 209 -3.03 -46.61 -13.21
C GLU A 209 -4.46 -46.32 -13.73
N ALA A 210 -4.63 -45.29 -14.58
CA ALA A 210 -5.91 -44.98 -15.22
C ALA A 210 -6.38 -46.09 -16.20
N VAL A 211 -5.44 -46.76 -16.88
CA VAL A 211 -5.75 -47.87 -17.80
C VAL A 211 -6.09 -49.17 -17.05
N THR A 212 -5.45 -49.43 -15.92
CA THR A 212 -5.68 -50.64 -15.12
C THR A 212 -6.97 -50.57 -14.27
N SER A 213 -7.43 -49.38 -13.91
CA SER A 213 -8.70 -49.17 -13.18
C SER A 213 -9.97 -49.23 -14.04
N SER A 214 -9.85 -49.16 -15.38
CA SER A 214 -10.98 -49.13 -16.33
C SER A 214 -11.37 -50.49 -16.96
N THR A 215 -10.69 -51.60 -16.62
CA THR A 215 -10.99 -52.94 -17.18
C THR A 215 -11.84 -53.80 -16.24
N SER A 216 -13.08 -54.10 -16.65
CA SER A 216 -13.99 -55.08 -16.02
C SER A 216 -13.92 -56.45 -16.74
N PRO A 217 -14.11 -57.59 -16.06
CA PRO A 217 -13.86 -58.92 -16.64
C PRO A 217 -15.07 -59.45 -17.42
N SER A 218 -14.91 -59.78 -18.70
CA SER A 218 -15.82 -60.71 -19.39
C SER A 218 -15.07 -61.59 -20.41
N PRO A 219 -15.54 -62.83 -20.70
CA PRO A 219 -14.74 -63.85 -21.38
C PRO A 219 -15.09 -64.00 -22.87
N SER A 220 -14.08 -64.06 -23.74
CA SER A 220 -13.99 -65.05 -24.84
C SER A 220 -12.66 -64.92 -25.57
N PRO A 221 -11.99 -66.04 -25.92
CA PRO A 221 -10.71 -66.00 -26.59
C PRO A 221 -10.92 -66.06 -28.10
N THR A 222 -10.59 -64.99 -28.81
CA THR A 222 -10.33 -65.11 -30.25
C THR A 222 -9.23 -64.17 -30.71
N THR A 223 -8.17 -64.82 -31.20
CA THR A 223 -7.12 -64.32 -32.11
C THR A 223 -6.22 -63.20 -31.61
N VAL A 224 -5.03 -63.66 -31.20
CA VAL A 224 -3.79 -62.92 -30.99
C VAL A 224 -3.37 -62.25 -32.30
N ASP A 225 -3.32 -60.92 -32.32
CA ASP A 225 -2.39 -60.17 -33.16
C ASP A 225 -1.68 -59.13 -32.28
N ASN A 226 -0.35 -59.21 -32.29
CA ASN A 226 0.57 -58.39 -31.52
C ASN A 226 0.42 -56.90 -31.87
N ILE A 227 0.00 -56.07 -30.91
CA ILE A 227 0.23 -54.63 -30.92
C ILE A 227 1.08 -54.31 -29.68
N ASN A 228 2.39 -54.50 -29.80
CA ASN A 228 3.36 -53.80 -28.97
C ASN A 228 3.71 -52.49 -29.67
N SER A 229 2.92 -51.45 -29.40
CA SER A 229 3.39 -50.07 -29.49
C SER A 229 2.93 -49.37 -28.22
N SER A 230 3.78 -49.42 -27.18
CA SER A 230 3.65 -48.53 -26.03
C SER A 230 3.85 -47.12 -26.54
N THR A 231 2.76 -46.41 -26.83
CA THR A 231 2.79 -44.97 -27.04
C THR A 231 3.10 -44.35 -25.69
N THR A 232 4.39 -44.04 -25.45
CA THR A 232 4.84 -43.22 -24.32
C THR A 232 4.12 -41.88 -24.41
N THR A 233 3.22 -41.61 -23.47
CA THR A 233 2.51 -40.33 -23.36
C THR A 233 3.47 -39.29 -22.80
N THR A 234 3.56 -38.13 -23.42
CA THR A 234 4.46 -37.05 -22.97
C THR A 234 3.70 -36.06 -22.10
N ILE A 235 4.34 -35.59 -21.04
CA ILE A 235 3.81 -34.51 -20.21
C ILE A 235 3.53 -33.25 -21.05
N LYS A 236 2.47 -32.49 -20.73
CA LYS A 236 2.04 -31.34 -21.54
C LYS A 236 2.94 -30.12 -21.38
N ALA A 237 3.34 -29.82 -20.14
CA ALA A 237 4.20 -28.69 -19.82
C ALA A 237 4.90 -28.91 -18.48
N ILE A 238 6.05 -28.27 -18.30
CA ILE A 238 6.73 -28.12 -17.02
C ILE A 238 6.87 -26.63 -16.76
N PHE A 239 6.29 -26.16 -15.66
CA PHE A 239 6.30 -24.77 -15.23
C PHE A 239 7.34 -24.55 -14.14
N ALA A 240 7.73 -23.29 -13.96
CA ALA A 240 8.49 -22.81 -12.82
C ALA A 240 8.01 -21.41 -12.46
N GLU A 241 8.08 -21.06 -11.19
CA GLU A 241 7.71 -19.75 -10.69
C GLU A 241 8.95 -19.02 -10.19
N THR A 242 9.00 -17.70 -10.38
CA THR A 242 10.07 -16.88 -9.83
C THR A 242 9.59 -15.45 -9.66
N ASN A 243 10.12 -14.74 -8.67
CA ASN A 243 9.76 -13.35 -8.39
C ASN A 243 10.01 -12.43 -9.60
N THR A 244 9.18 -11.42 -9.79
CA THR A 244 9.52 -10.23 -10.59
C THR A 244 10.56 -9.39 -9.84
N ILE A 245 11.24 -8.46 -10.51
CA ILE A 245 12.13 -7.51 -9.80
C ILE A 245 11.36 -6.56 -8.87
N GLU A 246 10.03 -6.52 -9.01
CA GLU A 246 9.11 -5.67 -8.26
C GLU A 246 8.73 -6.28 -6.90
N ALA A 247 9.02 -7.57 -6.68
CA ALA A 247 8.69 -8.33 -5.47
C ALA A 247 9.28 -7.79 -4.14
N GLY A 248 10.07 -6.72 -4.16
CA GLY A 248 10.45 -5.89 -2.99
C GLY A 248 11.41 -6.51 -1.97
N ASP A 249 11.31 -7.81 -1.72
CA ASP A 249 11.91 -8.47 -0.56
C ASP A 249 13.24 -9.19 -0.89
N VAL A 250 13.58 -9.31 -2.18
CA VAL A 250 14.84 -9.88 -2.66
C VAL A 250 15.57 -8.86 -3.55
N PRO A 251 16.87 -8.60 -3.34
CA PRO A 251 17.63 -7.68 -4.16
C PRO A 251 17.52 -7.98 -5.67
N PRO A 252 17.24 -6.99 -6.54
CA PRO A 252 17.03 -7.20 -7.98
C PRO A 252 18.17 -7.93 -8.68
N GLU A 253 19.41 -7.81 -8.22
CA GLU A 253 20.55 -8.55 -8.76
C GLU A 253 20.52 -10.06 -8.46
N ILE A 254 19.89 -10.47 -7.36
CA ILE A 254 19.66 -11.88 -7.03
C ILE A 254 18.53 -12.43 -7.90
N ILE A 255 17.44 -11.67 -8.06
CA ILE A 255 16.31 -12.02 -8.92
C ILE A 255 16.76 -12.15 -10.38
N ARG A 256 17.53 -11.19 -10.90
CA ARG A 256 18.11 -11.25 -12.24
C ARG A 256 18.99 -12.49 -12.43
N LYS A 257 19.83 -12.84 -11.44
CA LYS A 257 20.62 -14.09 -11.49
C LYS A 257 19.73 -15.34 -11.49
N ARG A 258 18.62 -15.36 -10.71
CA ARG A 258 17.64 -16.47 -10.74
C ARG A 258 17.03 -16.61 -12.14
N HIS A 259 16.62 -15.50 -12.75
CA HIS A 259 16.09 -15.49 -14.12
C HIS A 259 17.13 -15.94 -15.15
N GLU A 260 18.36 -15.46 -15.08
CA GLU A 260 19.46 -15.88 -15.95
C GLU A 260 19.70 -17.39 -15.88
N ILE A 261 19.69 -17.96 -14.66
CA ILE A 261 19.85 -19.40 -14.46
C ILE A 261 18.69 -20.15 -15.11
N LEU A 262 17.44 -19.78 -14.82
CA LEU A 262 16.23 -20.42 -15.38
C LEU A 262 16.19 -20.32 -16.91
N TYR A 263 16.51 -19.16 -17.48
CA TYR A 263 16.59 -18.97 -18.93
C TYR A 263 17.70 -19.81 -19.57
N SER A 264 18.85 -19.96 -18.88
CA SER A 264 19.96 -20.81 -19.33
C SER A 264 19.63 -22.30 -19.29
N LEU A 265 18.67 -22.70 -18.45
CA LEU A 265 18.17 -24.07 -18.38
C LEU A 265 17.13 -24.36 -19.46
N GLY A 266 16.48 -23.33 -20.02
CA GLY A 266 15.47 -23.45 -21.08
C GLY A 266 14.09 -22.93 -20.70
N TYR A 267 13.92 -22.31 -19.54
CA TYR A 267 12.65 -21.69 -19.16
C TYR A 267 12.44 -20.36 -19.87
N ARG A 268 11.19 -20.04 -20.19
CA ARG A 268 10.78 -18.79 -20.83
C ARG A 268 9.51 -18.28 -20.19
N GLN A 269 9.39 -16.96 -20.05
CA GLN A 269 8.19 -16.35 -19.49
C GLN A 269 6.97 -16.57 -20.39
N LEU A 270 5.84 -16.93 -19.78
CA LEU A 270 4.54 -16.87 -20.43
C LEU A 270 3.99 -15.45 -20.37
N LYS A 271 3.55 -14.91 -21.51
CA LYS A 271 2.88 -13.60 -21.58
C LYS A 271 1.43 -13.73 -21.14
N PHE A 272 1.27 -14.00 -19.85
CA PHE A 272 0.01 -14.11 -19.14
C PHE A 272 0.15 -13.28 -17.85
N PRO A 273 -0.85 -12.48 -17.45
CA PRO A 273 -0.87 -11.79 -16.17
C PRO A 273 -1.05 -12.81 -15.04
N TYR A 274 0.03 -13.53 -14.73
CA TYR A 274 0.04 -14.56 -13.71
C TYR A 274 -0.05 -13.91 -12.33
N VAL A 275 -0.92 -14.46 -11.50
CA VAL A 275 -1.02 -14.14 -10.09
C VAL A 275 -1.00 -15.46 -9.36
N GLN A 276 -0.10 -15.62 -8.40
CA GLN A 276 -0.09 -16.81 -7.56
C GLN A 276 -1.25 -16.71 -6.55
N PRO A 277 -2.10 -17.73 -6.44
CA PRO A 277 -3.17 -17.75 -5.46
C PRO A 277 -2.63 -17.80 -4.03
N PRO A 278 -3.44 -17.38 -3.04
CA PRO A 278 -3.01 -17.42 -1.66
C PRO A 278 -2.71 -18.86 -1.23
N LEU A 279 -1.53 -19.06 -0.64
CA LEU A 279 -1.07 -20.38 -0.18
C LEU A 279 -1.73 -20.83 1.14
N VAL A 280 -2.58 -19.97 1.73
CA VAL A 280 -3.33 -20.21 2.98
C VAL A 280 -4.76 -19.65 2.85
N GLU A 281 -5.75 -20.22 3.56
CA GLU A 281 -7.19 -19.89 3.44
C GLU A 281 -7.52 -18.38 3.62
N ASP A 282 -6.75 -17.64 4.43
CA ASP A 282 -6.92 -16.20 4.69
C ASP A 282 -5.81 -15.32 4.04
N GLY A 283 -5.06 -15.88 3.08
CA GLY A 283 -3.93 -15.22 2.41
C GLY A 283 -4.35 -14.26 1.30
N VAL A 284 -3.42 -13.41 0.86
CA VAL A 284 -3.60 -12.54 -0.33
C VAL A 284 -2.91 -13.20 -1.52
N SER A 285 -3.49 -13.07 -2.72
CA SER A 285 -2.82 -13.47 -3.96
C SER A 285 -1.55 -12.63 -4.18
N PHE A 286 -0.52 -13.23 -4.75
CA PHE A 286 0.79 -12.59 -4.98
C PHE A 286 1.01 -12.37 -6.48
N ASP A 287 1.09 -11.12 -6.93
CA ASP A 287 1.20 -10.73 -8.35
C ASP A 287 2.62 -10.36 -8.80
N ASP A 288 3.57 -10.24 -7.87
CA ASP A 288 5.00 -10.04 -8.14
C ASP A 288 5.76 -11.35 -8.46
N ILE A 289 5.10 -12.24 -9.20
CA ILE A 289 5.63 -13.55 -9.58
C ILE A 289 5.34 -13.82 -11.05
N MET A 290 6.35 -14.32 -11.76
CA MET A 290 6.21 -14.70 -13.16
C MET A 290 6.12 -16.21 -13.30
N LEU A 291 5.17 -16.65 -14.13
CA LEU A 291 5.07 -18.03 -14.56
C LEU A 291 5.97 -18.26 -15.78
N LEU A 292 6.91 -19.19 -15.63
CA LEU A 292 7.79 -19.65 -16.68
C LEU A 292 7.37 -21.03 -17.17
N ILE A 293 7.64 -21.30 -18.44
CA ILE A 293 7.48 -22.62 -19.04
C ILE A 293 8.83 -23.16 -19.54
N TYR A 294 9.11 -24.43 -19.26
CA TYR A 294 10.26 -25.13 -19.81
C TYR A 294 10.04 -25.37 -21.31
N TRP A 295 10.83 -24.67 -22.13
CA TRP A 295 10.71 -24.68 -23.57
C TRP A 295 11.99 -25.20 -24.21
N THR A 296 11.96 -26.43 -24.71
CA THR A 296 13.12 -27.05 -25.35
C THR A 296 13.35 -26.60 -26.79
N GLY A 297 12.47 -25.75 -27.34
CA GLY A 297 12.62 -25.15 -28.67
C GLY A 297 12.71 -26.21 -29.77
N GLY A 298 11.57 -26.66 -30.27
CA GLY A 298 11.39 -27.48 -31.48
C GLY A 298 12.65 -28.09 -32.09
N ALA A 299 13.23 -29.09 -31.44
CA ALA A 299 14.10 -30.06 -32.08
C ALA A 299 13.29 -31.34 -32.33
N ASN A 300 12.22 -31.23 -33.15
CA ASN A 300 11.60 -32.32 -33.91
C ASN A 300 10.45 -31.77 -34.75
N ASP A 301 10.79 -31.31 -35.96
CA ASP A 301 9.86 -30.83 -37.00
C ASP A 301 9.06 -31.96 -37.66
N ASN A 302 8.66 -33.01 -36.94
CA ASN A 302 8.07 -34.22 -37.55
C ASN A 302 6.93 -34.92 -36.82
N ASP A 303 6.39 -34.42 -35.70
CA ASP A 303 5.16 -34.99 -35.13
C ASP A 303 3.95 -34.07 -35.29
N ASN A 304 3.07 -34.51 -36.19
CA ASN A 304 1.86 -33.84 -36.63
C ASN A 304 0.82 -33.76 -35.51
N THR A 305 0.73 -32.63 -34.80
CA THR A 305 -0.52 -32.21 -34.12
C THR A 305 -0.66 -30.69 -34.02
N ILE A 306 -0.44 -29.94 -35.11
CA ILE A 306 -0.96 -28.56 -35.21
C ILE A 306 -1.50 -28.35 -36.64
N SER A 307 -2.82 -28.21 -36.77
CA SER A 307 -3.49 -27.99 -38.06
C SER A 307 -3.27 -26.56 -38.58
N PRO A 308 -3.00 -26.38 -39.89
CA PRO A 308 -2.93 -25.06 -40.52
C PRO A 308 -4.27 -24.67 -41.14
N CYS A 309 -4.70 -23.42 -40.97
CA CYS A 309 -5.75 -22.81 -41.80
C CYS A 309 -5.28 -21.44 -42.35
N ASP A 310 -4.87 -21.50 -43.62
CA ASP A 310 -4.93 -20.52 -44.72
C ASP A 310 -4.76 -18.99 -44.51
N ASN A 311 -3.59 -18.53 -44.95
CA ASN A 311 -3.31 -17.57 -46.03
C ASN A 311 -4.18 -16.30 -46.23
N GLU A 312 -3.62 -15.12 -45.90
CA GLU A 312 -3.38 -14.03 -46.88
C GLU A 312 -2.32 -13.01 -46.40
N ARG A 313 -1.22 -12.90 -47.18
CA ARG A 313 -0.28 -11.77 -47.40
C ARG A 313 0.01 -10.76 -46.26
N SER A 314 1.25 -10.77 -45.75
CA SER A 314 2.37 -9.86 -46.14
C SER A 314 3.43 -9.66 -45.04
N SER A 315 4.70 -9.82 -45.44
CA SER A 315 5.97 -9.31 -44.86
C SER A 315 6.23 -9.35 -43.34
N SER A 316 7.30 -10.09 -42.98
CA SER A 316 8.02 -10.16 -41.71
C SER A 316 7.24 -10.71 -40.50
N SER A 317 6.84 -11.98 -40.54
CA SER A 317 6.35 -12.69 -39.36
C SER A 317 7.49 -13.44 -38.67
N SER A 318 8.01 -12.88 -37.58
CA SER A 318 8.61 -13.67 -36.51
C SER A 318 7.60 -14.74 -36.10
N ILE A 319 7.93 -16.03 -36.24
CA ILE A 319 7.09 -17.11 -35.70
C ILE A 319 7.06 -16.90 -34.18
N ASN A 320 5.92 -16.49 -33.64
CA ASN A 320 5.73 -16.32 -32.19
C ASN A 320 5.66 -17.71 -31.56
N CYS A 321 6.53 -17.97 -30.57
CA CYS A 321 6.47 -19.21 -29.79
C CYS A 321 5.22 -19.14 -28.91
N THR A 322 4.40 -20.19 -28.91
CA THR A 322 3.12 -20.22 -28.21
C THR A 322 2.86 -21.57 -27.57
N ILE A 323 1.98 -21.60 -26.56
CA ILE A 323 1.37 -22.81 -26.00
C ILE A 323 -0.15 -22.68 -26.07
N GLU A 324 -0.86 -23.80 -26.19
CA GLU A 324 -2.33 -23.80 -26.06
C GLU A 324 -2.73 -23.28 -24.69
N THR A 325 -3.58 -22.24 -24.67
CA THR A 325 -4.04 -21.62 -23.43
C THR A 325 -4.82 -22.58 -22.54
N GLU A 326 -5.42 -23.64 -23.11
CA GLU A 326 -6.05 -24.73 -22.35
C GLU A 326 -5.07 -25.47 -21.43
N ILE A 327 -3.78 -25.58 -21.80
CA ILE A 327 -2.76 -26.21 -20.95
C ILE A 327 -2.46 -25.32 -19.74
N LEU A 328 -2.29 -24.01 -19.97
CA LEU A 328 -2.12 -23.02 -18.92
C LEU A 328 -3.34 -22.99 -17.99
N TYR A 329 -4.55 -22.92 -18.55
CA TYR A 329 -5.79 -22.95 -17.78
C TYR A 329 -5.90 -24.22 -16.93
N GLY A 330 -5.59 -25.38 -17.51
CA GLY A 330 -5.58 -26.66 -16.80
C GLY A 330 -4.63 -26.65 -15.62
N TYR A 331 -3.38 -26.21 -15.81
CA TYR A 331 -2.39 -26.08 -14.75
C TYR A 331 -2.87 -25.16 -13.64
N VAL A 332 -3.30 -23.95 -13.98
CA VAL A 332 -3.71 -22.94 -12.99
C VAL A 332 -4.90 -23.41 -12.16
N VAL A 333 -5.85 -24.11 -12.79
CA VAL A 333 -7.01 -24.67 -12.07
C VAL A 333 -6.59 -25.82 -11.13
N ASP A 334 -5.72 -26.71 -11.59
CA ASP A 334 -5.25 -27.85 -10.79
C ASP A 334 -4.36 -27.40 -9.62
N PHE A 335 -3.48 -26.42 -9.85
CA PHE A 335 -2.66 -25.74 -8.84
C PHE A 335 -3.53 -25.08 -7.77
N TYR A 336 -4.53 -24.31 -8.17
CA TYR A 336 -5.39 -23.63 -7.21
C TYR A 336 -6.16 -24.61 -6.31
N LYS A 337 -6.67 -25.69 -6.91
CA LYS A 337 -7.37 -26.75 -6.17
C LYS A 337 -6.45 -27.43 -5.15
N SER A 338 -5.19 -27.69 -5.49
CA SER A 338 -4.26 -28.36 -4.57
C SER A 338 -3.94 -27.52 -3.35
N VAL A 339 -3.86 -26.20 -3.52
CA VAL A 339 -3.50 -25.26 -2.46
C VAL A 339 -4.70 -24.92 -1.58
N THR A 340 -5.88 -24.68 -2.16
CA THR A 340 -7.06 -24.19 -1.41
C THR A 340 -8.02 -25.29 -0.95
N GLY A 341 -7.99 -26.47 -1.59
CA GLY A 341 -8.96 -27.52 -1.34
C GLY A 341 -10.40 -27.19 -1.77
N TYR A 342 -10.63 -26.08 -2.49
CA TYR A 342 -11.95 -25.72 -3.00
C TYR A 342 -12.43 -26.69 -4.07
N ASP A 343 -13.73 -26.99 -4.05
CA ASP A 343 -14.36 -27.71 -5.15
C ASP A 343 -14.45 -26.83 -6.41
N THR A 344 -14.64 -27.49 -7.56
CA THR A 344 -14.64 -26.81 -8.87
C THR A 344 -15.74 -25.76 -9.00
N ASP A 345 -16.83 -25.87 -8.23
CA ASP A 345 -17.96 -24.94 -8.31
C ASP A 345 -17.75 -23.70 -7.44
N THR A 346 -17.07 -23.84 -6.30
CA THR A 346 -16.65 -22.73 -5.44
C THR A 346 -15.57 -21.89 -6.13
N TYR A 347 -14.58 -22.55 -6.74
CA TYR A 347 -13.50 -21.85 -7.44
C TYR A 347 -13.98 -21.06 -8.67
N LYS A 348 -15.04 -21.52 -9.36
CA LYS A 348 -15.64 -20.80 -10.51
C LYS A 348 -16.05 -19.35 -10.19
N ASN A 349 -16.37 -19.08 -8.93
CA ASN A 349 -16.80 -17.75 -8.48
C ASN A 349 -15.63 -16.83 -8.12
N HIS A 350 -14.42 -17.37 -7.94
CA HIS A 350 -13.22 -16.62 -7.59
C HIS A 350 -12.73 -15.75 -8.76
N TRP A 351 -12.29 -14.51 -8.48
CA TRP A 351 -11.87 -13.55 -9.50
C TRP A 351 -10.71 -14.08 -10.38
N TYR A 352 -9.80 -14.83 -9.76
CA TYR A 352 -8.66 -15.44 -10.46
C TYR A 352 -9.08 -16.53 -11.45
N TYR A 353 -10.04 -17.39 -11.09
CA TYR A 353 -10.63 -18.34 -12.05
C TYR A 353 -11.24 -17.60 -13.24
N LYS A 354 -11.97 -16.52 -12.97
CA LYS A 354 -12.59 -15.70 -14.02
C LYS A 354 -11.53 -15.05 -14.93
N LEU A 355 -10.40 -14.58 -14.39
CA LEU A 355 -9.28 -14.06 -15.17
C LEU A 355 -8.73 -15.10 -16.15
N VAL A 356 -8.45 -16.32 -15.65
CA VAL A 356 -7.86 -17.39 -16.48
C VAL A 356 -8.89 -17.94 -17.48
N ASP A 357 -10.16 -18.09 -17.08
CA ASP A 357 -11.25 -18.51 -17.97
C ASP A 357 -11.58 -17.47 -19.04
N TRP A 358 -11.54 -16.18 -18.70
CA TRP A 358 -11.65 -15.08 -19.67
C TRP A 358 -10.47 -15.11 -20.65
N TYR A 359 -9.23 -15.16 -20.13
CA TYR A 359 -8.03 -15.17 -20.97
C TYR A 359 -8.04 -16.35 -21.94
N ARG A 360 -8.50 -17.52 -21.49
CA ARG A 360 -8.71 -18.73 -22.31
C ARG A 360 -9.74 -18.54 -23.42
N LYS A 361 -10.85 -17.83 -23.17
CA LYS A 361 -11.88 -17.55 -24.18
C LYS A 361 -11.41 -16.56 -25.24
N GLU A 362 -10.62 -15.57 -24.83
CA GLU A 362 -10.11 -14.52 -25.73
C GLU A 362 -8.85 -14.96 -26.48
N ASN A 363 -8.05 -15.86 -25.91
CA ASN A 363 -6.76 -16.29 -26.46
C ASN A 363 -6.69 -17.81 -26.54
N TYR A 364 -6.77 -18.37 -27.76
CA TYR A 364 -6.54 -19.80 -27.96
C TYR A 364 -5.07 -20.22 -27.72
N LEU A 365 -4.14 -19.28 -27.95
CA LEU A 365 -2.69 -19.46 -27.78
C LEU A 365 -2.14 -18.41 -26.84
N THR A 366 -1.32 -18.83 -25.87
CA THR A 366 -0.55 -17.96 -24.98
C THR A 366 0.85 -17.77 -25.56
N GLU A 367 1.31 -16.52 -25.67
CA GLU A 367 2.65 -16.21 -26.20
C GLU A 367 3.76 -16.51 -25.19
N ILE A 368 4.89 -17.02 -25.67
CA ILE A 368 6.09 -17.31 -24.90
C ILE A 368 7.18 -16.29 -25.27
N ALA A 369 7.70 -15.58 -24.27
CA ALA A 369 8.78 -14.63 -24.45
C ALA A 369 10.06 -15.35 -24.89
N LYS A 370 10.73 -14.86 -25.94
CA LYS A 370 11.96 -15.47 -26.45
C LYS A 370 13.19 -15.07 -25.65
N ASP A 371 13.21 -13.81 -25.25
CA ASP A 371 14.29 -13.16 -24.52
C ASP A 371 13.87 -12.92 -23.07
N LEU A 372 14.86 -12.60 -22.24
CA LEU A 372 14.60 -12.10 -20.88
C LEU A 372 13.74 -10.82 -20.97
N PRO A 373 12.89 -10.56 -19.98
CA PRO A 373 11.95 -9.43 -19.98
C PRO A 373 12.61 -8.05 -19.79
N TRP A 374 13.94 -7.98 -19.84
CA TRP A 374 14.72 -6.80 -19.50
C TRP A 374 15.20 -6.07 -20.77
N ASP A 375 14.79 -4.80 -20.92
CA ASP A 375 15.15 -3.94 -22.06
C ASP A 375 16.60 -3.41 -22.00
N ASP A 376 17.25 -3.49 -20.84
CA ASP A 376 18.62 -3.02 -20.57
C ASP A 376 19.71 -4.09 -20.78
N ILE A 377 19.34 -5.32 -21.16
CA ILE A 377 20.32 -6.36 -21.49
C ILE A 377 21.02 -5.99 -22.80
N THR A 378 22.29 -5.67 -22.68
CA THR A 378 23.15 -5.37 -23.84
C THR A 378 23.24 -6.58 -24.79
N GLN A 379 23.43 -6.32 -26.08
CA GLN A 379 23.66 -7.37 -27.07
C GLN A 379 24.86 -8.28 -26.68
N GLU A 380 25.87 -7.74 -25.99
CA GLU A 380 26.99 -8.51 -25.44
C GLU A 380 26.57 -9.54 -24.38
N MET A 381 25.62 -9.19 -23.50
CA MET A 381 25.05 -10.12 -22.53
C MET A 381 24.21 -11.20 -23.23
N LYS A 382 23.40 -10.82 -24.23
CA LYS A 382 22.65 -11.77 -25.08
C LYS A 382 23.58 -12.74 -25.84
N ASP A 383 24.72 -12.24 -26.34
CA ASP A 383 25.71 -13.03 -27.07
C ASP A 383 26.55 -13.93 -26.15
N CYS A 384 26.77 -13.55 -24.88
CA CYS A 384 27.32 -14.44 -23.85
C CYS A 384 26.36 -15.58 -23.50
N MET A 385 25.06 -15.30 -23.47
CA MET A 385 24.00 -16.26 -23.14
C MET A 385 23.76 -17.30 -24.26
N MET A 386 23.94 -16.92 -25.52
CA MET A 386 23.70 -17.77 -26.70
C MET A 386 24.90 -18.68 -27.09
N LYS A 387 26.04 -18.61 -26.40
CA LYS A 387 27.21 -19.44 -26.75
C LYS A 387 27.14 -20.86 -26.17
N LYS A 388 26.52 -21.77 -26.93
CA LYS A 388 27.09 -23.10 -27.25
C LYS A 388 26.32 -23.82 -28.37
N THR A 389 26.79 -23.65 -29.62
CA THR A 389 27.03 -24.76 -30.57
C THR A 389 27.79 -24.22 -31.78
N THR A 390 29.13 -24.22 -31.73
CA THR A 390 30.01 -24.65 -32.85
C THR A 390 31.48 -24.43 -32.49
N THR A 391 32.29 -25.36 -32.97
CA THR A 391 33.69 -25.65 -32.67
C THR A 391 34.65 -24.79 -33.49
N THR A 392 35.79 -24.41 -32.88
CA THR A 392 37.13 -24.16 -33.47
C THR A 392 37.31 -23.12 -34.59
N THR A 393 38.10 -22.05 -34.36
CA THR A 393 39.52 -21.90 -34.79
C THR A 393 40.04 -20.44 -34.70
N SER A 394 41.21 -20.31 -34.07
CA SER A 394 42.37 -19.42 -34.34
C SER A 394 42.28 -17.89 -34.48
N SER A 395 43.22 -17.25 -33.75
CA SER A 395 44.03 -16.04 -34.10
C SER A 395 43.29 -14.69 -34.08
N SER A 396 43.84 -13.53 -33.71
CA SER A 396 45.19 -13.05 -33.37
C SER A 396 45.08 -11.54 -33.09
N TYR A 397 45.87 -11.00 -32.15
CA TYR A 397 46.34 -9.59 -32.06
C TYR A 397 45.27 -8.47 -31.91
N SER A 398 45.47 -7.30 -31.29
CA SER A 398 46.50 -6.71 -30.42
C SER A 398 46.08 -5.28 -30.06
N HIS A 399 46.53 -4.80 -28.89
CA HIS A 399 46.86 -3.40 -28.55
C HIS A 399 45.72 -2.37 -28.49
N HIS A 400 45.75 -1.31 -27.68
CA HIS A 400 46.52 -0.88 -26.51
C HIS A 400 45.87 0.45 -26.08
N HIS A 401 45.81 0.70 -24.78
CA HIS A 401 46.18 1.94 -24.05
C HIS A 401 45.20 2.15 -22.89
N HIS A 402 45.63 1.95 -21.63
CA HIS A 402 46.47 2.87 -20.82
C HIS A 402 45.76 4.23 -20.68
N HIS A 403 45.47 4.75 -19.50
CA HIS A 403 46.37 5.02 -18.37
C HIS A 403 45.50 5.17 -17.08
N HIS A 404 45.82 4.55 -15.92
CA HIS A 404 46.74 5.06 -14.85
C HIS A 404 46.12 6.28 -14.10
N LEU A 405 46.07 6.42 -12.77
CA LEU A 405 47.00 6.10 -11.67
C LEU A 405 46.24 6.25 -10.32
N LEU A 406 46.48 5.31 -9.38
CA LEU A 406 47.17 5.49 -8.07
C LEU A 406 46.36 6.09 -6.91
N THR A 407 45.95 5.24 -5.95
CA THR A 407 46.63 4.89 -4.67
C THR A 407 46.58 5.98 -3.59
N SER A 408 46.11 5.62 -2.40
CA SER A 408 47.03 5.18 -1.33
C SER A 408 46.29 4.76 -0.05
N ASN A 409 46.80 3.66 0.51
CA ASN A 409 46.45 3.04 1.78
C ASN A 409 46.79 3.92 2.99
N THR A 410 46.11 3.72 4.11
CA THR A 410 46.82 3.39 5.37
C THR A 410 45.91 2.70 6.40
N LYS A 411 46.34 1.52 6.85
CA LYS A 411 45.84 0.74 7.99
C LYS A 411 46.28 1.36 9.32
N ILE A 412 45.46 1.28 10.37
CA ILE A 412 45.90 1.24 11.78
C ILE A 412 45.04 0.22 12.56
N LEU A 413 45.70 -0.45 13.51
CA LEU A 413 45.41 -1.70 14.24
C LEU A 413 44.25 -1.69 15.27
N GLU A 414 43.58 -2.85 15.33
CA GLU A 414 43.13 -3.73 16.44
C GLU A 414 43.03 -3.28 17.93
N SER A 415 41.83 -3.61 18.49
CA SER A 415 41.53 -4.33 19.78
C SER A 415 41.35 -3.53 21.10
N PRO A 416 40.77 -4.11 22.19
CA PRO A 416 39.46 -4.79 22.31
C PRO A 416 38.66 -4.43 23.61
N THR A 417 37.37 -4.84 23.67
CA THR A 417 36.54 -5.24 24.84
C THR A 417 36.41 -4.35 26.10
N THR A 418 35.17 -4.07 26.57
CA THR A 418 34.59 -4.61 27.85
C THR A 418 33.24 -3.97 28.22
N ASP A 419 32.35 -4.83 28.73
CA ASP A 419 31.11 -4.51 29.48
C ASP A 419 31.36 -3.60 30.70
N SER A 420 30.37 -2.76 31.05
CA SER A 420 29.74 -2.76 32.38
C SER A 420 28.75 -1.61 32.62
N THR A 421 27.60 -2.00 33.16
CA THR A 421 26.64 -1.22 33.95
C THR A 421 27.26 -0.49 35.16
N ILE A 422 26.65 0.65 35.56
CA ILE A 422 26.24 1.06 36.94
C ILE A 422 26.41 2.58 37.18
N ALA A 423 25.26 3.22 37.47
CA ALA A 423 24.94 4.25 38.46
C ALA A 423 25.92 5.37 38.89
N THR A 424 25.37 6.59 38.85
CA THR A 424 25.41 7.70 39.83
C THR A 424 26.76 8.22 40.36
N ALA A 425 27.04 9.50 40.08
CA ALA A 425 27.57 10.43 41.09
C ALA A 425 27.28 11.90 40.72
N SER A 426 26.64 12.57 41.66
CA SER A 426 26.34 14.01 41.76
C SER A 426 27.56 14.89 42.00
N VAL A 427 27.58 16.11 41.44
CA VAL A 427 28.34 17.24 42.00
C VAL A 427 27.45 18.49 42.02
N THR A 428 27.27 19.01 43.23
CA THR A 428 26.48 20.18 43.61
C THR A 428 27.30 21.46 43.45
N THR A 429 26.72 22.51 42.85
CA THR A 429 27.09 23.90 43.16
C THR A 429 25.83 24.72 43.42
N THR A 430 25.82 25.32 44.60
CA THR A 430 24.77 26.14 45.20
C THR A 430 24.72 27.55 44.61
N THR A 431 23.55 28.02 44.19
CA THR A 431 23.19 29.44 44.12
C THR A 431 21.74 29.67 44.57
N THR A 432 21.54 30.82 45.21
CA THR A 432 20.33 31.36 45.86
C THR A 432 19.10 31.51 44.95
N PRO A 433 17.87 31.50 45.49
CA PRO A 433 16.63 31.42 44.70
C PRO A 433 16.25 32.75 44.05
N THR A 434 16.19 32.74 42.73
CA THR A 434 15.56 33.71 41.83
C THR A 434 14.03 33.59 41.92
N PRO A 435 13.22 34.64 41.60
CA PRO A 435 11.76 34.53 41.53
C PRO A 435 11.32 33.45 40.52
N PRO A 436 10.09 32.89 40.62
CA PRO A 436 9.64 31.87 39.68
C PRO A 436 9.73 32.41 38.25
N GLN A 437 10.63 31.83 37.46
CA GLN A 437 10.77 32.16 36.04
C GLN A 437 9.45 31.82 35.33
N PRO A 438 8.97 32.68 34.42
CA PRO A 438 7.85 32.31 33.56
C PRO A 438 8.26 31.06 32.77
N SER A 439 7.51 29.96 32.92
CA SER A 439 7.81 28.72 32.21
C SER A 439 7.64 28.94 30.72
N THR A 440 8.74 28.96 30.00
CA THR A 440 8.82 29.08 28.54
C THR A 440 8.52 27.78 27.82
N GLU A 441 7.79 26.89 28.47
CA GLU A 441 7.30 25.63 27.94
C GLU A 441 5.86 25.82 27.47
N VAL A 442 5.61 25.55 26.20
CA VAL A 442 4.29 25.57 25.58
C VAL A 442 3.98 24.17 25.08
N VAL A 443 2.79 23.66 25.40
CA VAL A 443 2.34 22.36 24.88
C VAL A 443 1.19 22.57 23.90
N VAL A 444 1.31 21.98 22.71
CA VAL A 444 0.26 21.94 21.70
C VAL A 444 -0.32 20.52 21.67
N VAL A 445 -1.61 20.38 21.98
CA VAL A 445 -2.31 19.09 22.00
C VAL A 445 -3.08 18.92 20.68
N GLY A 446 -2.78 17.86 19.95
CA GLY A 446 -3.21 17.59 18.58
C GLY A 446 -2.18 18.09 17.57
N ALA A 447 -1.75 17.23 16.66
CA ALA A 447 -0.82 17.52 15.57
C ALA A 447 -1.49 17.45 14.19
N GLY A 448 -2.78 17.78 14.12
CA GLY A 448 -3.43 18.17 12.87
C GLY A 448 -2.84 19.46 12.30
N ILE A 449 -3.35 19.92 11.15
CA ILE A 449 -2.88 21.17 10.52
C ILE A 449 -2.90 22.37 11.47
N ALA A 450 -3.96 22.53 12.27
CA ALA A 450 -4.03 23.63 13.23
C ALA A 450 -2.87 23.59 14.24
N GLY A 451 -2.55 22.40 14.78
CA GLY A 451 -1.45 22.21 15.72
C GLY A 451 -0.06 22.42 15.11
N LEU A 452 0.15 21.92 13.88
CA LEU A 452 1.39 22.14 13.12
C LEU A 452 1.60 23.63 12.82
N VAL A 453 0.55 24.31 12.33
CA VAL A 453 0.60 25.76 12.04
C VAL A 453 0.79 26.57 13.30
N ALA A 454 0.13 26.21 14.40
CA ALA A 454 0.30 26.88 15.69
C ALA A 454 1.75 26.76 16.18
N THR A 455 2.32 25.56 16.10
CA THR A 455 3.71 25.26 16.48
C THR A 455 4.70 26.11 15.68
N ILE A 456 4.60 26.07 14.35
CA ILE A 456 5.50 26.84 13.47
C ILE A 456 5.30 28.34 13.62
N THR A 457 4.06 28.83 13.66
CA THR A 457 3.78 30.27 13.85
C THR A 457 4.39 30.77 15.15
N LEU A 458 4.20 30.04 16.26
CA LEU A 458 4.74 30.44 17.56
C LEU A 458 6.28 30.47 17.54
N ALA A 459 6.91 29.44 16.96
CA ALA A 459 8.36 29.38 16.84
C ALA A 459 8.91 30.53 15.97
N GLU A 460 8.27 30.83 14.84
CA GLU A 460 8.72 31.87 13.92
C GLU A 460 8.54 33.28 14.49
N GLU A 461 7.45 33.57 15.20
CA GLU A 461 7.30 34.85 15.91
C GLU A 461 8.42 35.05 16.94
N TYR A 462 8.79 33.99 17.66
CA TYR A 462 9.91 34.01 18.61
C TYR A 462 11.26 34.27 17.95
N LEU A 463 11.52 33.61 16.82
CA LEU A 463 12.76 33.79 16.04
C LEU A 463 12.84 35.20 15.44
N LYS A 464 11.74 35.72 14.91
CA LYS A 464 11.68 37.09 14.36
C LYS A 464 12.03 38.13 15.42
N GLU A 465 11.49 37.99 16.63
CA GLU A 465 11.81 38.91 17.73
C GLU A 465 13.29 38.81 18.14
N GLN A 466 13.85 37.60 18.25
CA GLN A 466 15.27 37.40 18.55
C GLN A 466 16.17 38.10 17.52
N GLN A 467 15.87 37.94 16.22
CA GLN A 467 16.61 38.60 15.15
C GLN A 467 16.51 40.13 15.24
N GLN A 468 15.33 40.67 15.56
CA GLN A 468 15.15 42.12 15.74
C GLN A 468 15.93 42.66 16.94
N GLN A 469 15.98 41.94 18.05
CA GLN A 469 16.75 42.32 19.24
C GLN A 469 18.26 42.32 18.96
N GLN A 470 18.76 41.31 18.23
CA GLN A 470 20.17 41.22 17.80
C GLN A 470 20.57 42.37 16.86
N GLN A 471 19.71 42.72 15.90
CA GLN A 471 19.97 43.84 14.97
C GLN A 471 19.99 45.20 15.66
N GLN A 472 19.23 45.38 16.75
CA GLN A 472 19.12 46.65 17.49
C GLN A 472 20.25 46.88 18.51
N GLN A 473 21.25 45.99 18.63
CA GLN A 473 22.37 46.09 19.60
C GLN A 473 21.91 46.35 21.05
N GLN A 474 20.75 45.84 21.45
CA GLN A 474 20.32 45.91 22.85
C GLN A 474 21.27 45.04 23.71
N GLN A 475 21.58 45.47 24.95
CA GLN A 475 22.58 44.81 25.80
C GLN A 475 22.26 43.31 26.02
N PRO A 476 23.27 42.43 26.17
CA PRO A 476 23.12 40.99 26.42
C PRO A 476 22.41 40.62 27.75
N SER A 477 21.95 41.61 28.53
CA SER A 477 21.18 41.44 29.76
C SER A 477 19.66 41.34 29.54
N GLN A 478 19.17 41.41 28.29
CA GLN A 478 17.74 41.31 27.91
C GLN A 478 17.44 40.17 26.92
N GLU A 479 18.24 39.11 26.89
CA GLU A 479 18.00 37.98 25.99
C GLU A 479 16.73 37.20 26.42
N ARG A 480 15.81 36.95 25.48
CA ARG A 480 14.56 36.23 25.75
C ARG A 480 14.87 34.80 26.21
N ALA A 481 14.15 34.32 27.24
CA ALA A 481 14.35 32.98 27.78
C ALA A 481 14.16 31.89 26.69
N PRO A 482 14.77 30.71 26.76
CA PRO A 482 14.60 29.70 25.71
C PRO A 482 13.17 29.20 25.62
N LEU A 483 12.59 29.13 24.41
CA LEU A 483 11.23 28.60 24.17
C LEU A 483 11.31 27.12 23.83
N THR A 484 10.58 26.29 24.57
CA THR A 484 10.36 24.88 24.23
C THR A 484 8.89 24.68 23.87
N ILE A 485 8.62 24.19 22.67
CA ILE A 485 7.29 23.79 22.23
C ILE A 485 7.23 22.27 22.19
N THR A 486 6.25 21.65 22.83
CA THR A 486 6.00 20.21 22.74
C THR A 486 4.67 20.00 22.02
N LEU A 487 4.74 19.48 20.79
CA LEU A 487 3.59 19.10 19.97
C LEU A 487 3.25 17.64 20.26
N ILE A 488 2.05 17.38 20.78
CA ILE A 488 1.60 16.06 21.20
C ILE A 488 0.48 15.59 20.28
N GLU A 489 0.62 14.38 19.74
CA GLU A 489 -0.36 13.69 18.92
C GLU A 489 -0.81 12.40 19.62
N ALA A 490 -2.12 12.18 19.62
CA ALA A 490 -2.70 10.97 20.19
C ALA A 490 -2.38 9.75 19.33
N ASN A 491 -2.30 9.95 18.01
CA ASN A 491 -2.01 8.91 17.04
C ASN A 491 -0.50 8.72 16.79
N SER A 492 -0.13 7.64 16.10
CA SER A 492 1.26 7.33 15.71
C SER A 492 1.80 8.24 14.59
N PHE A 493 0.93 9.00 13.93
CA PHE A 493 1.25 9.92 12.83
C PHE A 493 0.62 11.29 13.04
N VAL A 494 1.16 12.30 12.36
CA VAL A 494 0.69 13.69 12.39
C VAL A 494 -0.14 14.05 11.15
N GLY A 495 -0.85 15.18 11.19
CA GLY A 495 -1.64 15.71 10.07
C GLY A 495 -3.15 15.49 10.19
N GLY A 496 -3.60 14.83 11.26
CA GLY A 496 -5.01 14.68 11.58
C GLY A 496 -5.78 13.98 10.46
N ARG A 497 -6.74 14.69 9.86
CA ARG A 497 -7.58 14.18 8.76
C ARG A 497 -6.95 14.34 7.38
N ILE A 498 -5.68 14.72 7.23
CA ILE A 498 -4.98 14.82 5.93
C ILE A 498 -4.31 13.49 5.52
N ARG A 499 -4.74 12.38 6.12
CA ARG A 499 -4.17 11.04 5.88
C ARG A 499 -4.10 10.70 4.40
N THR A 500 -3.01 10.05 4.02
CA THR A 500 -2.76 9.55 2.68
C THR A 500 -2.53 8.05 2.75
N VAL A 501 -3.16 7.29 1.85
CA VAL A 501 -2.74 5.93 1.51
C VAL A 501 -1.58 6.07 0.54
N VAL A 502 -0.40 5.65 0.94
CA VAL A 502 0.81 5.68 0.10
C VAL A 502 0.97 4.29 -0.54
N SER A 503 1.30 4.23 -1.83
CA SER A 503 1.75 2.98 -2.43
C SER A 503 3.20 2.70 -2.02
N ASN A 504 3.56 1.43 -1.79
CA ASN A 504 4.94 1.02 -1.50
C ASN A 504 5.85 1.09 -2.74
N THR A 505 5.74 2.17 -3.50
CA THR A 505 6.53 2.40 -4.71
C THR A 505 7.06 3.83 -4.63
N ASP A 506 8.38 3.96 -4.64
CA ASP A 506 9.16 5.20 -4.79
C ASP A 506 9.71 5.84 -3.50
N THR A 507 10.77 5.22 -2.97
CA THR A 507 11.94 5.99 -2.49
C THR A 507 13.16 5.65 -3.33
N GLU A 508 13.17 6.09 -4.59
CA GLU A 508 14.44 6.46 -5.23
C GLU A 508 14.90 7.79 -4.62
N THR A 509 15.84 7.72 -3.67
CA THR A 509 16.70 8.87 -3.37
C THR A 509 18.14 8.42 -3.40
N ILE A 510 18.88 9.05 -4.31
CA ILE A 510 20.34 9.04 -4.44
C ILE A 510 20.96 9.30 -3.06
N ILE A 511 21.56 8.27 -2.45
CA ILE A 511 22.46 8.45 -1.32
C ILE A 511 23.87 8.62 -1.89
N ASP A 512 24.31 9.88 -1.88
CA ASP A 512 25.73 10.23 -1.96
C ASP A 512 26.35 9.86 -0.60
N GLU A 513 27.20 8.82 -0.57
CA GLU A 513 27.71 8.15 0.63
C GLU A 513 28.61 9.00 1.57
N ASN A 514 28.60 10.33 1.49
CA ASN A 514 29.44 11.17 2.36
C ASN A 514 28.79 12.45 2.92
N SER A 515 27.46 12.55 2.96
CA SER A 515 26.80 13.59 3.76
C SER A 515 26.03 12.97 4.92
N THR A 516 26.50 13.21 6.14
CA THR A 516 25.77 12.90 7.38
C THR A 516 24.66 13.94 7.56
N VAL A 517 23.49 13.64 7.01
CA VAL A 517 22.22 14.26 7.40
C VAL A 517 21.25 13.11 7.64
N ASP A 518 20.85 12.95 8.90
CA ASP A 518 19.85 11.98 9.36
C ASP A 518 18.53 12.17 8.58
N PRO A 519 18.06 11.17 7.82
CA PRO A 519 16.70 11.13 7.32
C PRO A 519 15.79 10.70 8.47
N LEU A 520 14.80 11.55 8.77
CA LEU A 520 13.75 11.35 9.76
C LEU A 520 13.14 9.93 9.68
N ILE A 521 13.31 9.19 10.77
CA ILE A 521 12.72 7.87 11.02
C ILE A 521 11.18 8.03 11.10
N PHE A 522 10.47 7.61 10.06
CA PHE A 522 9.07 7.17 10.17
C PHE A 522 9.10 5.66 10.39
N ASN A 523 9.10 5.24 11.67
CA ASN A 523 8.92 3.83 12.02
C ASN A 523 7.49 3.40 11.64
N ASN A 524 7.41 2.49 10.68
CA ASN A 524 6.18 2.00 10.02
C ASN A 524 5.33 1.01 10.85
N ASP A 525 5.59 0.81 12.13
CA ASP A 525 5.03 -0.36 12.84
C ASP A 525 3.64 -0.20 13.46
N ARG A 526 2.89 0.90 13.22
CA ARG A 526 1.53 1.06 13.77
C ARG A 526 0.52 1.74 12.84
N LEU A 527 0.49 1.31 11.59
CA LEU A 527 -0.65 1.49 10.65
C LEU A 527 -1.75 0.44 10.83
N SER A 528 -1.66 -0.41 11.86
CA SER A 528 -2.53 -1.58 12.11
C SER A 528 -4.00 -1.27 12.46
N SER A 529 -4.43 0.00 12.41
CA SER A 529 -5.86 0.37 12.52
C SER A 529 -6.47 0.85 11.19
N ILE A 530 -5.68 0.91 10.11
CA ILE A 530 -6.24 0.92 8.76
C ILE A 530 -6.51 -0.56 8.45
N GLN A 531 -7.78 -0.97 8.27
CA GLN A 531 -8.11 -2.23 7.59
C GLN A 531 -7.18 -2.33 6.38
N LYS A 532 -6.39 -3.40 6.21
CA LYS A 532 -5.46 -3.57 5.09
C LYS A 532 -6.16 -3.15 3.78
N VAL A 533 -5.86 -1.94 3.32
CA VAL A 533 -6.35 -1.43 2.04
C VAL A 533 -5.27 -1.77 1.04
N ASN A 534 -5.61 -2.51 -0.01
CA ASN A 534 -4.69 -2.73 -1.12
C ASN A 534 -4.26 -1.38 -1.69
N SER A 535 -2.97 -1.08 -1.58
CA SER A 535 -2.36 0.18 -2.00
C SER A 535 -2.77 0.55 -3.44
N PHE A 536 -3.11 1.82 -3.65
CA PHE A 536 -3.42 2.33 -4.99
C PHE A 536 -2.10 2.59 -5.76
N ALA A 537 -1.53 1.58 -6.42
CA ALA A 537 -0.44 1.84 -7.37
C ALA A 537 -0.99 2.58 -8.60
N PRO A 538 -0.42 3.71 -9.08
CA PRO A 538 0.79 4.43 -8.64
C PRO A 538 0.49 5.78 -7.92
N TRP A 539 -0.62 5.92 -7.19
CA TRP A 539 -1.10 7.23 -6.72
C TRP A 539 -1.26 7.29 -5.18
N PRO A 540 -0.61 8.23 -4.47
CA PRO A 540 -0.90 8.48 -3.06
C PRO A 540 -2.31 9.10 -2.90
N VAL A 541 -3.25 8.36 -2.33
CA VAL A 541 -4.65 8.79 -2.20
C VAL A 541 -4.87 9.49 -0.87
N ALA A 542 -5.23 10.77 -0.91
CA ALA A 542 -5.72 11.46 0.28
C ALA A 542 -7.08 10.87 0.69
N ILE A 543 -7.12 10.23 1.85
CA ILE A 543 -8.37 9.82 2.53
C ILE A 543 -9.09 11.07 3.08
N GLY A 544 -8.31 12.13 3.24
CA GLY A 544 -8.63 13.40 3.88
C GLY A 544 -9.13 14.52 2.98
N ALA A 545 -8.51 15.69 3.11
CA ALA A 545 -8.76 16.82 2.23
C ALA A 545 -8.34 16.49 0.78
N GLU A 546 -9.17 16.88 -0.19
CA GLU A 546 -8.93 16.64 -1.62
C GLU A 546 -8.88 17.93 -2.45
N PHE A 547 -9.43 19.04 -1.94
CA PHE A 547 -9.54 20.29 -2.69
C PHE A 547 -8.94 21.48 -1.97
N ILE A 548 -8.30 22.33 -2.77
CA ILE A 548 -7.89 23.69 -2.44
C ILE A 548 -8.96 24.61 -3.04
N HIS A 549 -9.59 25.40 -2.19
CA HIS A 549 -10.60 26.39 -2.57
C HIS A 549 -10.45 27.62 -1.69
N GLY A 550 -11.03 28.73 -2.14
CA GLY A 550 -10.95 30.03 -1.46
C GLY A 550 -9.86 30.92 -2.07
N VAL A 551 -10.14 32.22 -2.15
CA VAL A 551 -9.15 33.23 -2.56
C VAL A 551 -8.46 33.83 -1.33
N ASP A 552 -7.26 34.37 -1.52
CA ASP A 552 -6.49 35.07 -0.48
C ASP A 552 -6.34 34.31 0.86
N SER A 553 -6.11 33.00 0.74
CA SER A 553 -6.01 32.07 1.87
C SER A 553 -4.55 31.75 2.24
N MET A 554 -4.30 31.25 3.46
CA MET A 554 -2.98 30.80 3.92
C MET A 554 -2.50 29.58 3.12
N VAL A 555 -3.43 28.72 2.66
CA VAL A 555 -3.12 27.65 1.73
C VAL A 555 -2.55 28.24 0.43
N ASN A 556 -3.18 29.28 -0.10
CA ASN A 556 -2.76 29.94 -1.34
C ASN A 556 -1.39 30.62 -1.15
N GLU A 557 -1.19 31.35 -0.04
CA GLU A 557 0.11 31.95 0.27
C GLU A 557 1.22 30.90 0.39
N LEU A 558 0.92 29.74 0.96
CA LEU A 558 1.89 28.68 1.14
C LEU A 558 2.26 28.03 -0.20
N ILE A 559 1.28 27.81 -1.07
CA ILE A 559 1.52 27.37 -2.46
C ILE A 559 2.39 28.39 -3.19
N GLU A 560 2.08 29.69 -3.11
CA GLU A 560 2.86 30.74 -3.77
C GLU A 560 4.32 30.81 -3.28
N LYS A 561 4.58 30.48 -2.01
CA LYS A 561 5.94 30.46 -1.44
C LYS A 561 6.77 29.24 -1.86
N ASN A 562 6.12 28.18 -2.33
CA ASN A 562 6.77 26.92 -2.71
C ASN A 562 6.60 26.71 -4.22
N GLU A 563 7.45 27.34 -5.04
CA GLU A 563 7.34 27.33 -6.51
C GLU A 563 7.36 25.91 -7.14
N ASP A 564 7.89 24.92 -6.43
CA ASP A 564 7.95 23.52 -6.87
C ASP A 564 6.63 22.76 -6.64
N TRP A 565 5.69 23.33 -5.88
CA TRP A 565 4.40 22.71 -5.64
C TRP A 565 3.50 22.82 -6.88
N LEU A 566 3.27 21.65 -7.49
CA LEU A 566 2.30 21.52 -8.56
C LEU A 566 0.89 21.62 -7.99
N VAL A 567 0.08 22.52 -8.54
CA VAL A 567 -1.35 22.60 -8.26
C VAL A 567 -2.09 22.51 -9.59
N GLN A 568 -3.06 21.60 -9.63
CA GLN A 568 -3.85 21.31 -10.82
C GLN A 568 -5.29 21.79 -10.62
N GLU A 569 -5.87 22.29 -11.69
CA GLU A 569 -7.31 22.52 -11.73
C GLU A 569 -8.04 21.17 -11.73
N THR A 570 -9.08 21.04 -10.91
CA THR A 570 -9.80 19.76 -10.75
C THR A 570 -10.59 19.40 -12.00
N PHE A 571 -11.14 20.42 -12.67
CA PHE A 571 -11.91 20.28 -13.89
C PHE A 571 -11.04 20.80 -15.04
N ASP A 572 -10.76 19.98 -16.04
CA ASP A 572 -10.10 20.41 -17.29
C ASP A 572 -11.05 21.35 -18.06
N LEU A 573 -11.15 22.61 -17.64
CA LEU A 573 -11.96 23.63 -18.31
C LEU A 573 -11.27 24.16 -19.59
N CYS A 574 -10.00 23.80 -19.83
CA CYS A 574 -9.24 24.21 -21.01
C CYS A 574 -9.24 23.12 -22.09
N SER A 575 -9.80 23.44 -23.25
CA SER A 575 -9.88 22.54 -24.41
C SER A 575 -8.60 22.46 -25.26
N SER A 576 -7.52 23.18 -24.91
CA SER A 576 -6.28 23.20 -25.68
C SER A 576 -5.02 23.12 -24.81
N LEU A 577 -4.04 22.30 -25.22
CA LEU A 577 -2.72 22.15 -24.60
C LEU A 577 -1.90 23.46 -24.61
N ASP A 578 -2.20 24.37 -25.54
CA ASP A 578 -1.54 25.68 -25.67
C ASP A 578 -2.10 26.75 -24.71
N GLU A 579 -3.23 26.47 -24.03
CA GLU A 579 -3.84 27.34 -23.01
C GLU A 579 -3.55 26.90 -21.57
N TYR A 580 -2.77 25.83 -21.36
CA TYR A 580 -2.22 25.53 -20.05
C TYR A 580 -1.35 26.73 -19.64
N PRO A 581 -1.75 27.55 -18.65
CA PRO A 581 -0.87 28.60 -18.18
C PRO A 581 0.35 27.89 -17.59
N SER A 582 1.50 28.51 -17.78
CA SER A 582 2.77 28.15 -17.16
C SER A 582 2.61 27.80 -15.66
N ARG A 583 3.66 27.17 -15.10
CA ARG A 583 3.89 26.72 -13.71
C ARG A 583 3.45 27.66 -12.54
N ASN A 584 2.74 28.75 -12.80
CA ASN A 584 2.30 29.78 -11.87
C ASN A 584 0.82 30.16 -12.12
N SER A 585 -0.11 29.21 -11.93
CA SER A 585 -1.56 29.42 -12.15
C SER A 585 -2.20 30.42 -11.18
N PHE A 586 -1.63 30.59 -9.97
CA PHE A 586 -2.12 31.53 -8.95
C PHE A 586 -1.60 32.97 -9.15
N VAL A 587 -0.31 33.14 -9.45
CA VAL A 587 0.36 34.46 -9.44
C VAL A 587 -0.08 35.37 -10.59
N GLN A 588 -0.45 34.83 -11.76
CA GLN A 588 -0.96 35.62 -12.88
C GLN A 588 -2.47 35.94 -12.80
N ARG A 589 -3.18 35.39 -11.80
CA ARG A 589 -4.64 35.49 -11.67
C ARG A 589 -5.11 36.43 -10.54
N ARG A 590 -4.22 37.19 -9.88
CA ARG A 590 -4.54 38.22 -8.86
C ARG A 590 -5.49 39.35 -9.32
N ASN A 591 -5.83 39.42 -10.61
CA ASN A 591 -6.78 40.39 -11.17
C ASN A 591 -8.12 39.77 -11.62
N LEU A 592 -8.41 38.52 -11.26
CA LEU A 592 -9.71 37.92 -11.57
C LEU A 592 -10.77 38.42 -10.59
N ILE A 593 -11.58 39.35 -11.11
CA ILE A 593 -12.93 39.64 -10.64
C ILE A 593 -13.66 38.30 -10.51
N SER A 594 -14.33 38.04 -9.38
CA SER A 594 -15.34 36.99 -9.23
C SER A 594 -16.13 36.85 -10.54
N LEU A 595 -15.83 35.81 -11.33
CA LEU A 595 -16.66 35.53 -12.49
C LEU A 595 -18.00 35.08 -11.92
N THR A 596 -18.98 35.96 -12.10
CA THR A 596 -20.39 35.75 -11.79
C THR A 596 -20.83 34.33 -12.15
N THR A 597 -21.88 33.86 -11.46
CA THR A 597 -22.67 32.61 -11.61
C THR A 597 -22.74 31.97 -13.01
N GLU A 598 -22.50 32.73 -14.08
CA GLU A 598 -22.49 32.36 -15.50
C GLU A 598 -21.37 31.43 -15.99
N ARG A 599 -20.28 31.13 -15.25
CA ARG A 599 -19.26 30.11 -15.66
C ARG A 599 -19.26 28.78 -14.91
N ARG A 600 -20.09 28.62 -13.86
CA ARG A 600 -20.49 27.30 -13.33
C ARG A 600 -21.36 26.51 -14.34
N THR A 601 -21.53 27.03 -15.56
CA THR A 601 -22.38 26.57 -16.67
C THR A 601 -21.77 25.48 -17.55
N MET A 602 -20.59 24.95 -17.22
CA MET A 602 -19.89 23.96 -18.06
C MET A 602 -20.38 22.51 -17.85
N PRO A 603 -20.33 21.65 -18.89
CA PRO A 603 -20.91 20.30 -18.92
C PRO A 603 -20.27 19.24 -17.99
N HIS A 604 -19.39 19.64 -17.06
CA HIS A 604 -18.54 18.73 -16.27
C HIS A 604 -19.11 18.35 -14.89
N VAL A 605 -20.20 19.00 -14.47
CA VAL A 605 -20.92 18.68 -13.23
C VAL A 605 -22.30 18.15 -13.60
N GLN A 606 -22.55 16.90 -13.21
CA GLN A 606 -23.76 16.17 -13.56
C GLN A 606 -24.54 15.81 -12.29
N ILE A 607 -25.86 16.02 -12.32
CA ILE A 607 -26.79 15.42 -11.35
C ILE A 607 -27.36 14.16 -11.99
N CYS A 608 -27.22 13.02 -11.34
CA CYS A 608 -27.75 11.76 -11.83
C CYS A 608 -28.93 11.29 -10.99
N ILE A 609 -30.10 11.22 -11.61
CA ILE A 609 -31.38 10.84 -11.00
C ILE A 609 -31.97 9.71 -11.85
N GLY A 610 -32.31 8.59 -11.21
CA GLY A 610 -32.90 7.44 -11.89
C GLY A 610 -32.02 6.84 -12.99
N GLY A 611 -30.70 6.84 -12.81
CA GLY A 611 -29.73 6.33 -13.79
C GLY A 611 -29.51 7.22 -15.02
N ARG A 612 -30.03 8.46 -15.01
CA ARG A 612 -29.79 9.45 -16.07
C ARG A 612 -29.11 10.67 -15.49
N CYS A 613 -28.14 11.20 -16.23
CA CYS A 613 -27.40 12.39 -15.84
C CYS A 613 -27.90 13.64 -16.55
N TYR A 614 -28.00 14.73 -15.80
CA TYR A 614 -28.53 16.02 -16.19
C TYR A 614 -27.52 17.10 -15.81
N PRO A 615 -27.33 18.14 -16.65
CA PRO A 615 -26.47 19.26 -16.29
C PRO A 615 -27.08 20.07 -15.13
N LEU A 616 -26.24 20.50 -14.18
CA LEU A 616 -26.66 21.30 -13.02
C LEU A 616 -27.31 22.66 -13.40
N GLN A 617 -26.93 23.22 -14.55
CA GLN A 617 -27.62 24.37 -15.14
C GLN A 617 -28.18 24.01 -16.52
N PRO A 618 -29.51 23.92 -16.69
CA PRO A 618 -30.13 23.69 -17.98
C PRO A 618 -29.81 24.86 -18.94
N GLN A 619 -29.45 24.56 -20.19
CA GLN A 619 -29.31 25.61 -21.21
C GLN A 619 -30.65 26.34 -21.37
N TYR A 620 -30.64 27.67 -21.21
CA TYR A 620 -31.80 28.59 -21.13
C TYR A 620 -32.76 28.61 -22.34
N HIS A 621 -32.72 27.63 -23.23
CA HIS A 621 -33.57 27.57 -24.40
C HIS A 621 -34.61 26.46 -24.25
N GLN A 622 -35.83 26.88 -23.90
CA GLN A 622 -37.10 26.15 -23.95
C GLN A 622 -37.56 25.43 -22.68
N VAL A 623 -37.94 26.17 -21.63
CA VAL A 623 -39.04 25.71 -20.76
C VAL A 623 -39.93 26.92 -20.42
N SER A 624 -41.12 27.00 -21.02
CA SER A 624 -42.12 28.00 -20.63
C SER A 624 -42.69 27.64 -19.26
N SER A 625 -42.82 28.63 -18.37
CA SER A 625 -43.23 28.53 -16.96
C SER A 625 -44.68 28.06 -16.70
N THR A 626 -45.37 27.46 -17.67
CA THR A 626 -46.83 27.27 -17.60
C THR A 626 -47.36 25.94 -18.17
N SER A 627 -46.57 24.88 -18.33
CA SER A 627 -47.08 23.59 -18.84
C SER A 627 -46.78 22.42 -17.92
N THR A 628 -47.84 21.66 -17.60
CA THR A 628 -47.85 20.35 -16.92
C THR A 628 -46.74 19.40 -17.39
N PHE A 629 -46.12 18.67 -16.45
CA PHE A 629 -45.04 17.70 -16.63
C PHE A 629 -45.34 16.64 -17.72
N SER A 630 -44.99 16.90 -18.98
CA SER A 630 -45.33 15.99 -20.09
C SER A 630 -44.23 14.98 -20.45
N ASN A 631 -43.01 15.12 -19.93
CA ASN A 631 -41.92 14.14 -20.02
C ASN A 631 -40.95 14.28 -18.83
N GLU A 632 -40.40 13.16 -18.36
CA GLU A 632 -39.51 13.02 -17.20
C GLU A 632 -38.28 13.96 -17.26
N GLN A 633 -37.67 14.12 -18.44
CA GLN A 633 -36.53 15.04 -18.60
C GLN A 633 -36.89 16.50 -18.33
N ASN A 634 -38.08 16.94 -18.76
CA ASN A 634 -38.56 18.30 -18.48
C ASN A 634 -38.90 18.48 -17.00
N ARG A 635 -39.43 17.44 -16.35
CA ARG A 635 -39.67 17.42 -14.91
C ARG A 635 -38.37 17.63 -14.14
N VAL A 636 -37.34 16.81 -14.38
CA VAL A 636 -36.05 16.92 -13.66
C VAL A 636 -35.39 18.29 -13.87
N HIS A 637 -35.38 18.83 -15.10
CA HIS A 637 -34.86 20.18 -15.33
C HIS A 637 -35.61 21.26 -14.53
N GLN A 638 -36.93 21.17 -14.41
CA GLN A 638 -37.71 22.12 -13.61
C GLN A 638 -37.40 22.01 -12.11
N LEU A 639 -37.22 20.79 -11.59
CA LEU A 639 -36.82 20.58 -10.19
C LEU A 639 -35.43 21.16 -9.91
N ILE A 640 -34.47 20.99 -10.82
CA ILE A 640 -33.14 21.62 -10.71
C ILE A 640 -33.25 23.16 -10.70
N CYS A 641 -34.13 23.74 -11.53
CA CYS A 641 -34.40 25.18 -11.48
C CYS A 641 -35.01 25.62 -10.13
N GLN A 642 -35.93 24.84 -9.55
CA GLN A 642 -36.49 25.12 -8.23
C GLN A 642 -35.42 25.08 -7.13
N VAL A 643 -34.53 24.09 -7.15
CA VAL A 643 -33.38 24.00 -6.24
C VAL A 643 -32.53 25.28 -6.29
N ASN A 644 -32.17 25.72 -7.50
CA ASN A 644 -31.40 26.96 -7.68
C ASN A 644 -32.14 28.19 -7.12
N ASN A 645 -33.46 28.29 -7.33
CA ASN A 645 -34.26 29.38 -6.77
C ASN A 645 -34.28 29.36 -5.24
N ILE A 646 -34.47 28.20 -4.63
CA ILE A 646 -34.46 28.05 -3.17
C ILE A 646 -33.10 28.46 -2.60
N TRP A 647 -32.00 28.01 -3.22
CA TRP A 647 -30.65 28.37 -2.78
C TRP A 647 -30.37 29.88 -2.92
N ASN A 648 -30.80 30.50 -4.03
CA ASN A 648 -30.69 31.95 -4.20
C ASN A 648 -31.50 32.72 -3.13
N ASN A 649 -32.72 32.25 -2.82
CA ASN A 649 -33.54 32.86 -1.77
C ASN A 649 -32.87 32.77 -0.38
N LEU A 650 -32.13 31.69 -0.10
CA LEU A 650 -31.35 31.54 1.12
C LEU A 650 -30.23 32.60 1.19
N GLN A 651 -29.56 32.89 0.08
CA GLN A 651 -28.51 33.93 0.01
C GLN A 651 -29.09 35.34 0.17
N ASP A 652 -30.30 35.58 -0.33
CA ASP A 652 -31.00 36.87 -0.34
C ASP A 652 -31.67 37.25 0.99
N ILE A 653 -31.68 36.35 2.00
CA ILE A 653 -32.16 36.69 3.36
C ILE A 653 -31.46 37.98 3.81
N ASN A 654 -32.07 38.89 4.57
CA ASN A 654 -31.39 40.13 5.02
C ASN A 654 -31.21 40.13 6.55
N GLU A 655 -29.97 40.08 7.05
CA GLU A 655 -29.69 40.09 8.49
C GLU A 655 -29.91 41.47 9.16
N ASP A 656 -30.07 42.56 8.39
CA ASP A 656 -30.20 43.90 8.98
C ASP A 656 -31.53 44.11 9.74
N THR A 657 -32.51 43.22 9.60
CA THR A 657 -33.73 43.26 10.44
C THR A 657 -33.60 42.27 11.62
N LYS A 658 -33.36 42.81 12.83
CA LYS A 658 -33.27 42.05 14.09
C LYS A 658 -34.44 41.09 14.40
N THR A 659 -35.53 41.16 13.63
CA THR A 659 -36.74 40.36 13.82
C THR A 659 -36.71 39.07 12.97
N GLU A 660 -36.03 39.08 11.81
CA GLU A 660 -35.86 37.91 10.93
C GLU A 660 -34.69 37.01 11.36
N ILE A 661 -33.63 37.57 11.95
CA ILE A 661 -32.47 36.77 12.42
C ILE A 661 -32.89 35.68 13.42
N LYS A 662 -33.84 35.97 14.33
CA LYS A 662 -34.30 34.99 15.32
C LYS A 662 -35.13 33.86 14.72
N SER A 663 -35.87 34.09 13.63
CA SER A 663 -36.68 33.04 13.02
C SER A 663 -35.84 32.05 12.23
N TYR A 664 -34.70 32.47 11.67
CA TYR A 664 -33.82 31.62 10.85
C TYR A 664 -32.68 30.96 11.62
N ARG A 665 -32.30 31.47 12.80
CA ARG A 665 -31.25 30.85 13.64
C ARG A 665 -31.57 29.39 13.97
N ASP A 666 -32.80 29.14 14.40
CA ASP A 666 -33.25 27.81 14.83
C ASP A 666 -33.95 27.04 13.69
N MET A 667 -33.85 27.54 12.45
CA MET A 667 -34.48 26.92 11.28
C MET A 667 -33.48 25.97 10.60
N SER A 668 -33.92 24.73 10.37
CA SER A 668 -33.21 23.78 9.52
C SER A 668 -33.43 24.10 8.04
N LEU A 669 -32.46 23.71 7.21
CA LEU A 669 -32.58 23.82 5.76
C LEU A 669 -33.79 23.02 5.25
N ASP A 670 -34.09 21.86 5.84
CA ASP A 670 -35.28 21.07 5.50
C ASP A 670 -36.57 21.87 5.65
N LYS A 671 -36.75 22.53 6.80
CA LYS A 671 -37.92 23.37 7.06
C LYS A 671 -37.98 24.58 6.13
N PHE A 672 -36.83 25.17 5.82
CA PHE A 672 -36.75 26.27 4.86
C PHE A 672 -37.21 25.84 3.47
N ILE A 673 -36.78 24.67 2.98
CA ILE A 673 -37.23 24.10 1.70
C ILE A 673 -38.75 23.91 1.70
N GLU A 674 -39.31 23.34 2.76
CA GLU A 674 -40.76 23.16 2.89
C GLU A 674 -41.51 24.50 2.87
N GLU A 675 -41.03 25.51 3.59
CA GLU A 675 -41.63 26.85 3.58
C GLU A 675 -41.57 27.48 2.18
N GLN A 676 -40.45 27.37 1.46
CA GLN A 676 -40.33 27.90 0.09
C GLN A 676 -41.25 27.21 -0.92
N LEU A 677 -41.44 25.89 -0.79
CA LEU A 677 -42.29 25.11 -1.70
C LEU A 677 -43.78 25.18 -1.34
N SER A 678 -44.12 25.44 -0.08
CA SER A 678 -45.52 25.53 0.39
C SER A 678 -46.31 26.71 -0.20
N HIS A 679 -45.62 27.73 -0.74
CA HIS A 679 -46.25 28.89 -1.38
C HIS A 679 -46.70 28.62 -2.82
N ASP A 680 -46.30 27.49 -3.42
CA ASP A 680 -46.69 27.03 -4.75
C ASP A 680 -47.98 26.17 -4.65
N GLU A 681 -49.11 26.80 -4.30
CA GLU A 681 -50.40 26.12 -4.07
C GLU A 681 -50.86 25.26 -5.27
N GLY A 682 -50.59 23.95 -5.20
CA GLY A 682 -51.23 22.91 -6.03
C GLY A 682 -50.49 22.44 -7.28
N ASN A 683 -49.24 22.86 -7.53
CA ASN A 683 -48.49 22.51 -8.75
C ASN A 683 -47.32 21.52 -8.57
N ILE A 684 -46.91 21.22 -7.33
CA ILE A 684 -45.79 20.31 -7.04
C ILE A 684 -46.29 19.09 -6.25
N SER A 685 -45.85 17.88 -6.61
CA SER A 685 -46.22 16.64 -5.91
C SER A 685 -45.33 16.38 -4.68
N ASP A 686 -45.79 15.55 -3.73
CA ASP A 686 -44.98 15.15 -2.57
C ASP A 686 -43.66 14.47 -3.01
N ASP A 687 -43.70 13.66 -4.07
CA ASP A 687 -42.51 13.03 -4.67
C ASP A 687 -41.54 14.06 -5.26
N ASP A 688 -42.05 15.15 -5.83
CA ASP A 688 -41.23 16.26 -6.35
C ASP A 688 -40.57 17.05 -5.22
N ILE A 689 -41.31 17.31 -4.13
CA ILE A 689 -40.76 17.97 -2.92
C ILE A 689 -39.62 17.13 -2.37
N GLU A 690 -39.82 15.81 -2.23
CA GLU A 690 -38.79 14.89 -1.75
C GLU A 690 -37.58 14.85 -2.70
N THR A 691 -37.82 14.85 -4.01
CA THR A 691 -36.73 14.93 -5.00
C THR A 691 -35.92 16.24 -4.85
N VAL A 692 -36.59 17.38 -4.64
CA VAL A 692 -35.92 18.68 -4.39
C VAL A 692 -35.10 18.63 -3.10
N LYS A 693 -35.64 18.07 -2.02
CA LYS A 693 -34.92 17.87 -0.75
C LYS A 693 -33.67 17.02 -0.96
N GLN A 694 -33.78 15.90 -1.67
CA GLN A 694 -32.63 15.02 -1.97
C GLN A 694 -31.57 15.70 -2.83
N ILE A 695 -31.97 16.53 -3.81
CA ILE A 695 -31.02 17.30 -4.61
C ILE A 695 -30.28 18.32 -3.73
N ILE A 696 -31.01 19.09 -2.90
CA ILE A 696 -30.38 20.07 -1.98
C ILE A 696 -29.48 19.38 -0.97
N GLU A 697 -29.92 18.24 -0.43
CA GLU A 697 -29.14 17.46 0.53
C GLU A 697 -27.82 17.00 -0.08
N CYS A 698 -27.89 16.45 -1.30
CA CYS A 698 -26.73 15.98 -2.04
C CYS A 698 -25.76 17.12 -2.41
N LEU A 699 -26.27 18.24 -2.91
CA LEU A 699 -25.45 19.37 -3.38
C LEU A 699 -24.79 20.16 -2.24
N TYR A 700 -25.53 20.39 -1.15
CA TYR A 700 -25.15 21.37 -0.15
C TYR A 700 -24.91 20.73 1.22
N SER A 701 -25.92 20.06 1.78
CA SER A 701 -25.82 19.53 3.14
C SER A 701 -24.74 18.46 3.26
N ASN A 702 -24.69 17.48 2.35
CA ASN A 702 -23.68 16.42 2.35
C ASN A 702 -22.28 16.97 2.06
N THR A 703 -22.16 17.96 1.17
CA THR A 703 -20.89 18.68 0.94
C THR A 703 -20.38 19.31 2.23
N ALA A 704 -21.28 19.95 2.98
CA ALA A 704 -21.00 20.56 4.27
C ALA A 704 -20.87 19.55 5.43
N GLY A 705 -20.96 18.24 5.17
CA GLY A 705 -20.80 17.24 6.22
C GLY A 705 -22.03 17.00 7.08
N SER A 706 -23.23 17.26 6.54
CA SER A 706 -24.49 17.30 7.28
C SER A 706 -25.67 16.73 6.47
N SER A 707 -26.89 16.91 7.00
CA SER A 707 -28.17 16.64 6.32
C SER A 707 -29.08 17.87 6.41
N ASN A 708 -30.12 17.94 5.59
CA ASN A 708 -31.02 19.09 5.56
C ASN A 708 -31.67 19.36 6.92
N MET A 709 -31.91 18.31 7.72
CA MET A 709 -32.55 18.42 9.03
C MET A 709 -31.67 19.13 10.07
N PHE A 710 -30.35 19.05 9.92
CA PHE A 710 -29.39 19.57 10.90
C PHE A 710 -28.59 20.76 10.40
N MET A 711 -28.60 21.02 9.09
CA MET A 711 -27.99 22.20 8.51
C MET A 711 -28.79 23.46 8.86
N GLY A 712 -28.17 24.42 9.55
CA GLY A 712 -28.83 25.66 9.98
C GLY A 712 -28.84 26.72 8.88
N VAL A 713 -30.01 27.31 8.60
CA VAL A 713 -30.18 28.31 7.53
C VAL A 713 -29.28 29.53 7.75
N SER A 714 -29.21 30.04 8.99
CA SER A 714 -28.40 31.23 9.31
C SER A 714 -26.90 30.99 9.08
N GLU A 715 -26.36 29.86 9.54
CA GLU A 715 -24.94 29.55 9.31
C GLU A 715 -24.64 29.23 7.84
N ALA A 716 -25.53 28.49 7.15
CA ALA A 716 -25.36 28.13 5.75
C ALA A 716 -25.30 29.37 4.85
N ARG A 717 -26.23 30.31 5.06
CA ARG A 717 -26.26 31.60 4.37
C ARG A 717 -24.99 32.40 4.64
N ARG A 718 -24.52 32.39 5.89
CA ARG A 718 -23.35 33.16 6.31
C ARG A 718 -22.09 32.64 5.62
N GLU A 719 -21.90 31.33 5.60
CA GLU A 719 -20.76 30.69 4.93
C GLU A 719 -20.75 31.05 3.44
N GLU A 720 -21.89 30.93 2.75
CA GLU A 720 -22.00 31.26 1.32
C GLU A 720 -21.73 32.75 1.03
N TYR A 721 -22.10 33.66 1.96
CA TYR A 721 -21.91 35.10 1.78
C TYR A 721 -20.49 35.58 2.15
N ASN A 722 -19.89 35.03 3.20
CA ASN A 722 -18.61 35.49 3.74
C ASN A 722 -17.40 34.77 3.15
N TRP A 723 -17.62 33.69 2.40
CA TRP A 723 -16.54 32.95 1.76
C TRP A 723 -16.47 33.24 0.27
N GLU A 724 -15.32 33.76 -0.16
CA GLU A 724 -15.03 33.95 -1.57
C GLU A 724 -14.44 32.67 -2.15
N TYR A 725 -15.25 31.92 -2.89
CA TYR A 725 -14.81 30.74 -3.63
C TYR A 725 -13.92 31.13 -4.82
N THR A 726 -12.93 30.30 -5.13
CA THR A 726 -12.18 30.38 -6.38
C THR A 726 -13.06 30.03 -7.57
N GLU A 727 -12.72 30.53 -8.77
CA GLU A 727 -13.44 30.23 -10.02
C GLU A 727 -13.49 28.73 -10.32
N SER A 728 -12.49 27.98 -9.86
CA SER A 728 -12.35 26.53 -10.00
C SER A 728 -11.89 25.90 -8.69
N ASN A 729 -12.20 24.63 -8.50
CA ASN A 729 -11.59 23.82 -7.43
C ASN A 729 -10.19 23.38 -7.88
N PHE A 730 -9.21 23.52 -7.01
CA PHE A 730 -7.84 23.10 -7.25
C PHE A 730 -7.49 21.88 -6.40
N ARG A 731 -6.42 21.18 -6.76
CA ARG A 731 -5.84 20.09 -5.96
C ARG A 731 -4.32 20.13 -6.04
N PRO A 732 -3.60 19.67 -5.00
CA PRO A 732 -2.18 19.38 -5.13
C PRO A 732 -1.95 18.39 -6.27
N GLY A 733 -0.85 18.54 -7.01
CA GLY A 733 -0.46 17.64 -8.09
C GLY A 733 -0.18 16.22 -7.60
N GLN A 734 0.18 16.08 -6.32
CA GLN A 734 0.28 14.81 -5.60
C GLN A 734 -0.90 14.64 -4.64
N CYS A 735 -0.73 14.98 -3.35
CA CYS A 735 -1.75 14.92 -2.32
C CYS A 735 -1.52 15.98 -1.23
N PHE A 736 -2.44 16.09 -0.27
CA PHE A 736 -2.33 17.05 0.84
C PHE A 736 -1.23 16.71 1.87
N ALA A 737 -0.60 15.52 1.81
CA ALA A 737 0.51 15.18 2.69
C ALA A 737 1.73 16.10 2.51
N GLU A 738 1.87 16.75 1.35
CA GLU A 738 2.91 17.75 1.10
C GLU A 738 2.86 18.92 2.10
N PHE A 739 1.67 19.33 2.52
CA PHE A 739 1.51 20.35 3.57
C PHE A 739 2.09 19.87 4.90
N ILE A 740 1.85 18.60 5.26
CA ILE A 740 2.35 18.00 6.50
C ILE A 740 3.87 17.93 6.45
N LYS A 741 4.41 17.43 5.33
CA LYS A 741 5.85 17.36 5.08
C LYS A 741 6.52 18.73 5.24
N TYR A 742 5.96 19.77 4.63
CA TYR A 742 6.48 21.14 4.76
C TYR A 742 6.62 21.59 6.21
N TYR A 743 5.59 21.38 7.04
CA TYR A 743 5.65 21.78 8.44
C TYR A 743 6.66 20.96 9.24
N LEU A 744 6.80 19.66 8.95
CA LEU A 744 7.80 18.80 9.61
C LEU A 744 9.23 19.18 9.23
N ASP A 745 9.50 19.42 7.95
CA ASP A 745 10.79 19.89 7.45
C ASP A 745 11.16 21.23 8.12
N ARG A 746 10.18 22.14 8.26
CA ARG A 746 10.36 23.42 8.95
C ARG A 746 10.67 23.25 10.45
N ILE A 747 10.03 22.29 11.13
CA ILE A 747 10.34 21.95 12.52
C ILE A 747 11.80 21.45 12.63
N ALA A 748 12.23 20.57 11.72
CA ALA A 748 13.59 20.05 11.68
C ALA A 748 14.62 21.18 11.49
N GLU A 749 14.36 22.12 10.58
CA GLU A 749 15.20 23.30 10.39
C GLU A 749 15.34 24.15 11.66
N ILE A 750 14.23 24.42 12.36
CA ILE A 750 14.23 25.19 13.62
C ILE A 750 15.09 24.48 14.67
N ASN A 751 14.93 23.17 14.82
CA ASN A 751 15.72 22.39 15.78
C ASN A 751 17.22 22.37 15.43
N LYS A 752 17.58 22.29 14.15
CA LYS A 752 18.98 22.40 13.69
C LYS A 752 19.60 23.77 14.01
N GLN A 753 18.80 24.85 13.91
CA GLN A 753 19.25 26.18 14.34
C GLN A 753 19.48 26.26 15.86
N ALA A 754 18.69 25.53 16.65
CA ALA A 754 18.87 25.45 18.10
C ALA A 754 20.15 24.69 18.49
N GLU A 755 20.44 23.57 17.84
CA GLU A 755 21.65 22.76 18.07
C GLU A 755 22.93 23.52 17.74
N SER A 756 22.89 24.33 16.68
CA SER A 756 24.00 25.21 16.29
C SER A 756 24.15 26.46 17.19
N ARG A 757 23.36 26.57 18.28
CA ARG A 757 23.29 27.72 19.19
C ARG A 757 22.96 29.05 18.50
N ASN A 758 22.31 28.99 17.34
CA ASN A 758 21.87 30.15 16.57
C ASN A 758 20.43 30.57 16.91
N SER A 759 19.71 29.75 17.68
CA SER A 759 18.33 29.96 18.12
C SER A 759 18.15 29.42 19.54
N ASN A 760 17.28 30.06 20.32
CA ASN A 760 16.83 29.55 21.62
C ASN A 760 15.42 28.92 21.56
N VAL A 761 14.99 28.44 20.40
CA VAL A 761 13.68 27.79 20.18
C VAL A 761 13.88 26.31 19.89
N LYS A 762 13.22 25.43 20.65
CA LYS A 762 13.21 23.98 20.43
C LYS A 762 11.79 23.47 20.29
N VAL A 763 11.57 22.55 19.35
CA VAL A 763 10.28 21.89 19.13
C VAL A 763 10.45 20.38 19.32
N ASN A 764 9.67 19.78 20.21
CA ASN A 764 9.58 18.34 20.40
C ASN A 764 8.25 17.84 19.80
N ILE A 765 8.28 16.71 19.09
CA ILE A 765 7.08 16.02 18.62
C ILE A 765 6.95 14.72 19.41
N VAL A 766 5.77 14.49 19.98
CA VAL A 766 5.42 13.28 20.74
C VAL A 766 4.19 12.67 20.09
N THR A 767 4.28 11.41 19.65
CA THR A 767 3.16 10.68 19.03
C THR A 767 2.73 9.51 19.93
N THR A 768 1.60 8.88 19.60
CA THR A 768 1.02 7.76 20.36
C THR A 768 0.75 8.14 21.82
N CYS A 769 0.36 9.40 22.05
CA CYS A 769 0.21 9.96 23.38
C CYS A 769 -1.20 10.58 23.57
N PRO A 770 -2.26 9.76 23.70
CA PRO A 770 -3.61 10.26 23.90
C PRO A 770 -3.72 11.01 25.22
N ILE A 771 -4.02 12.31 25.13
CA ILE A 771 -4.27 13.15 26.31
C ILE A 771 -5.66 12.86 26.85
N ILE A 772 -5.76 12.66 28.17
CA ILE A 772 -7.01 12.35 28.86
C ILE A 772 -7.39 13.42 29.90
N GLU A 773 -6.46 14.26 30.33
CA GLU A 773 -6.72 15.26 31.36
C GLU A 773 -5.84 16.51 31.21
N ILE A 774 -6.43 17.68 31.45
CA ILE A 774 -5.74 18.97 31.59
C ILE A 774 -6.16 19.60 32.92
N GLY A 775 -5.18 19.93 33.77
CA GLY A 775 -5.38 20.49 35.10
C GLY A 775 -4.18 21.30 35.56
N SER A 776 -4.04 21.49 36.87
CA SER A 776 -2.88 22.13 37.50
C SER A 776 -1.98 21.13 38.21
N ALA A 777 -0.71 21.48 38.41
CA ALA A 777 0.24 20.64 39.12
C ALA A 777 0.92 21.33 40.30
N LEU A 778 0.97 20.59 41.42
CA LEU A 778 1.86 20.82 42.54
C LEU A 778 2.91 19.72 42.53
N GLN A 779 4.13 20.01 42.09
CA GLN A 779 5.25 19.09 42.26
C GLN A 779 6.12 19.53 43.43
N LYS A 780 6.60 18.56 44.21
CA LYS A 780 7.68 18.81 45.16
C LYS A 780 9.00 18.59 44.42
N ASP A 781 9.84 19.61 44.36
CA ASP A 781 11.18 19.46 43.83
C ASP A 781 12.00 18.47 44.68
N ASN A 782 13.21 18.13 44.23
CA ASN A 782 14.15 17.27 44.97
C ASN A 782 14.55 17.82 46.36
N ASN A 783 14.17 19.07 46.68
CA ASN A 783 14.37 19.72 47.98
C ASN A 783 13.06 19.85 48.79
N ASN A 784 11.99 19.13 48.43
CA ASN A 784 10.66 19.20 49.05
C ASN A 784 9.98 20.60 48.98
N LYS A 785 10.42 21.50 48.10
CA LYS A 785 9.72 22.75 47.82
C LYS A 785 8.63 22.51 46.79
N THR A 786 7.43 23.00 47.08
CA THR A 786 6.31 22.95 46.15
C THR A 786 6.53 23.95 45.02
N GLN A 787 6.74 23.46 43.81
CA GLN A 787 6.73 24.24 42.59
C GLN A 787 5.31 24.16 42.01
N ASN A 788 4.72 25.33 41.76
CA ASN A 788 3.38 25.46 41.21
C ASN A 788 3.51 25.59 39.70
N TYR A 789 3.15 24.55 38.97
CA TYR A 789 3.03 24.62 37.52
C TYR A 789 1.58 25.01 37.21
N PRO A 790 1.36 26.04 36.38
CA PRO A 790 0.00 26.47 36.08
C PRO A 790 -0.75 25.32 35.41
N ILE A 791 -0.14 24.66 34.41
CA ILE A 791 -0.81 23.62 33.62
C ILE A 791 -0.04 22.29 33.69
N ARG A 792 -0.78 21.20 33.92
CA ARG A 792 -0.35 19.81 33.73
C ARG A 792 -1.30 19.09 32.78
N ILE A 793 -0.71 18.41 31.82
CA ILE A 793 -1.39 17.61 30.81
C ILE A 793 -1.02 16.15 31.04
N SER A 794 -2.01 15.27 31.15
CA SER A 794 -1.80 13.86 31.47
C SER A 794 -2.30 12.97 30.34
N ALA A 795 -1.47 12.01 29.94
CA ALA A 795 -1.75 11.04 28.90
C ALA A 795 -2.27 9.71 29.47
N SER A 796 -2.93 8.92 28.63
CA SER A 796 -3.52 7.63 29.00
C SER A 796 -2.48 6.59 29.45
N ALA A 797 -1.26 6.65 28.93
CA ALA A 797 -0.16 5.75 29.30
C ALA A 797 0.63 6.21 30.54
N GLY A 798 0.20 7.31 31.17
CA GLY A 798 0.74 7.80 32.45
C GLY A 798 1.80 8.89 32.31
N GLU A 799 2.20 9.26 31.10
CA GLU A 799 3.06 10.41 30.83
C GLU A 799 2.37 11.72 31.25
N THR A 800 3.17 12.67 31.75
CA THR A 800 2.68 13.98 32.14
C THR A 800 3.58 15.07 31.58
N PHE A 801 2.98 16.15 31.10
CA PHE A 801 3.66 17.33 30.57
C PHE A 801 3.24 18.54 31.40
N ASP A 802 4.21 19.22 31.99
CA ASP A 802 3.98 20.48 32.69
C ASP A 802 4.33 21.63 31.74
N CYS A 803 3.53 22.70 31.73
CA CYS A 803 3.79 23.84 30.86
C CYS A 803 3.22 25.16 31.42
N GLY A 804 3.65 26.26 30.82
CA GLY A 804 3.14 27.60 31.12
C GLY A 804 1.89 27.96 30.35
N LYS A 805 1.82 27.49 29.11
CA LYS A 805 0.72 27.77 28.17
C LYS A 805 0.39 26.50 27.38
N CYS A 806 -0.87 26.35 27.00
CA CYS A 806 -1.35 25.22 26.22
C CYS A 806 -2.19 25.69 25.02
N ILE A 807 -2.04 25.04 23.87
CA ILE A 807 -2.94 25.19 22.72
C ILE A 807 -3.58 23.82 22.45
N VAL A 808 -4.91 23.75 22.52
CA VAL A 808 -5.69 22.54 22.24
C VAL A 808 -6.24 22.64 20.82
N THR A 809 -5.86 21.69 19.97
CA THR A 809 -6.22 21.65 18.54
C THR A 809 -6.94 20.37 18.12
N VAL A 810 -7.46 19.64 19.10
CA VAL A 810 -8.15 18.37 18.86
C VAL A 810 -9.47 18.58 18.10
N PRO A 811 -9.93 17.60 17.30
CA PRO A 811 -11.18 17.70 16.56
C PRO A 811 -12.40 17.97 17.46
N LEU A 812 -13.42 18.65 16.91
CA LEU A 812 -14.64 18.97 17.66
C LEU A 812 -15.32 17.70 18.21
N GLY A 813 -15.31 16.59 17.46
CA GLY A 813 -15.82 15.29 17.92
C GLY A 813 -15.18 14.80 19.21
N VAL A 814 -13.87 15.02 19.41
CA VAL A 814 -13.14 14.67 20.64
C VAL A 814 -13.59 15.52 21.83
N LEU A 815 -13.83 16.81 21.60
CA LEU A 815 -14.37 17.72 22.62
C LEU A 815 -15.81 17.35 23.00
N LYS A 816 -16.68 17.12 22.00
CA LYS A 816 -18.08 16.68 22.21
C LYS A 816 -18.17 15.36 22.97
N ALA A 817 -17.24 14.43 22.71
CA ALA A 817 -17.17 13.15 23.39
C ALA A 817 -16.57 13.23 24.82
N ASN A 818 -16.14 14.42 25.26
CA ASN A 818 -15.50 14.63 26.56
C ASN A 818 -14.30 13.68 26.82
N LYS A 819 -13.53 13.38 25.77
CA LYS A 819 -12.36 12.48 25.86
C LYS A 819 -11.20 13.09 26.66
N ILE A 820 -11.15 14.42 26.75
CA ILE A 820 -10.19 15.16 27.59
C ILE A 820 -10.96 15.77 28.77
N ASN A 821 -10.61 15.37 29.98
CA ASN A 821 -11.15 15.95 31.20
C ASN A 821 -10.44 17.26 31.55
N PHE A 822 -11.16 18.38 31.51
CA PHE A 822 -10.67 19.67 31.99
C PHE A 822 -11.05 19.84 33.47
N ARG A 823 -10.04 19.90 34.36
CA ARG A 823 -10.28 20.06 35.81
C ARG A 823 -10.91 21.41 36.15
N ASP A 824 -11.47 21.51 37.36
CA ASP A 824 -12.27 22.67 37.80
C ASP A 824 -11.58 24.03 37.59
N GLU A 825 -10.27 24.12 37.82
CA GLU A 825 -9.47 25.32 37.59
C GLU A 825 -9.38 25.77 36.12
N TYR A 826 -9.54 24.83 35.20
CA TYR A 826 -9.50 25.02 33.74
C TYR A 826 -10.80 24.56 33.08
N LYS A 827 -11.90 24.57 33.83
CA LYS A 827 -13.20 24.12 33.35
C LYS A 827 -13.62 24.92 32.12
N ILE A 828 -14.09 24.21 31.10
CA ILE A 828 -14.65 24.82 29.88
C ILE A 828 -15.79 25.78 30.27
N PRO A 829 -15.71 27.08 29.88
CA PRO A 829 -16.76 28.06 30.15
C PRO A 829 -18.10 27.66 29.54
N THR A 830 -19.21 28.03 30.18
CA THR A 830 -20.57 27.65 29.73
C THR A 830 -20.86 28.06 28.29
N GLU A 831 -20.43 29.24 27.84
CA GLU A 831 -20.60 29.68 26.45
C GLU A 831 -19.84 28.80 25.45
N MET A 832 -18.63 28.33 25.83
CA MET A 832 -17.83 27.45 24.99
C MET A 832 -18.43 26.04 24.97
N GLN A 833 -18.92 25.55 26.11
CA GLN A 833 -19.62 24.27 26.16
C GLN A 833 -20.89 24.29 25.29
N ASP A 834 -21.67 25.38 25.35
CA ASP A 834 -22.85 25.59 24.50
C ASP A 834 -22.49 25.56 23.00
N ALA A 835 -21.37 26.19 22.62
CA ALA A 835 -20.83 26.11 21.26
C ALA A 835 -20.39 24.68 20.87
N ILE A 836 -19.69 23.98 21.76
CA ILE A 836 -19.29 22.58 21.54
C ILE A 836 -20.52 21.70 21.36
N ASP A 837 -21.57 21.90 22.15
CA ASP A 837 -22.79 21.09 22.12
C ASP A 837 -23.65 21.40 20.88
N THR A 838 -23.74 22.67 20.48
CA THR A 838 -24.60 23.15 19.38
C THR A 838 -24.00 22.90 18.00
N ILE A 839 -22.69 23.09 17.81
CA ILE A 839 -22.07 22.90 16.50
C ILE A 839 -21.99 21.40 16.20
N ASN A 840 -22.53 21.02 15.04
CA ASN A 840 -22.56 19.66 14.57
C ASN A 840 -21.26 19.27 13.89
N MET A 841 -20.90 18.01 14.07
CA MET A 841 -19.87 17.31 13.33
C MET A 841 -20.37 15.88 13.16
N PHE A 842 -20.86 15.55 11.98
CA PHE A 842 -21.52 14.26 11.74
C PHE A 842 -20.53 13.18 11.30
N SER A 843 -21.08 11.97 11.29
CA SER A 843 -20.45 10.79 10.74
C SER A 843 -20.23 10.93 9.23
N GLY A 844 -19.21 10.24 8.74
CA GLY A 844 -19.03 10.13 7.30
C GLY A 844 -17.86 9.26 6.90
N ILE A 845 -18.02 8.73 5.69
CA ILE A 845 -17.23 7.70 5.07
C ILE A 845 -16.75 8.22 3.72
N LYS A 846 -15.50 7.89 3.41
CA LYS A 846 -15.00 7.92 2.03
C LYS A 846 -14.76 6.51 1.55
N ALA A 847 -15.29 6.22 0.36
CA ALA A 847 -14.98 5.03 -0.41
C ALA A 847 -14.11 5.42 -1.60
N HIS A 848 -12.96 4.79 -1.75
CA HIS A 848 -12.09 4.96 -2.89
C HIS A 848 -12.07 3.67 -3.71
N MET A 849 -12.15 3.79 -5.03
CA MET A 849 -12.20 2.64 -5.93
C MET A 849 -11.30 2.88 -7.14
N LEU A 850 -10.44 1.92 -7.46
CA LEU A 850 -9.59 1.94 -8.64
C LEU A 850 -10.07 0.90 -9.64
N LEU A 851 -10.28 1.33 -10.88
CA LEU A 851 -10.71 0.52 -12.00
C LEU A 851 -9.64 0.57 -13.09
N LYS A 852 -9.10 -0.57 -13.52
CA LYS A 852 -8.14 -0.66 -14.64
C LYS A 852 -8.88 -0.77 -15.97
N ILE A 853 -8.51 0.09 -16.93
CA ILE A 853 -9.09 0.11 -18.27
C ILE A 853 -8.65 -1.12 -19.05
N GLY A 854 -9.61 -1.87 -19.60
CA GLY A 854 -9.38 -3.15 -20.28
C GLY A 854 -9.43 -4.36 -19.34
N ILE A 855 -9.50 -4.16 -18.01
CA ILE A 855 -9.69 -5.20 -17.00
C ILE A 855 -11.06 -5.03 -16.35
N ASP A 856 -11.24 -3.97 -15.57
CA ASP A 856 -12.48 -3.71 -14.81
C ASP A 856 -13.54 -2.98 -15.66
N ILE A 857 -13.07 -2.14 -16.60
CA ILE A 857 -13.92 -1.26 -17.41
C ILE A 857 -13.53 -1.30 -18.89
N SER A 858 -14.50 -1.08 -19.77
CA SER A 858 -14.31 -1.15 -21.23
C SER A 858 -13.24 -0.17 -21.75
N CYS A 859 -12.46 -0.57 -22.77
CA CYS A 859 -11.50 0.33 -23.42
C CYS A 859 -12.15 1.55 -24.10
N MET A 860 -13.47 1.49 -24.35
CA MET A 860 -14.25 2.62 -24.88
C MET A 860 -14.33 3.79 -23.88
N THR A 861 -14.05 3.57 -22.59
CA THR A 861 -13.98 4.63 -21.56
C THR A 861 -12.90 5.68 -21.85
N LYS A 862 -11.89 5.35 -22.68
CA LYS A 862 -10.91 6.30 -23.23
C LYS A 862 -11.57 7.45 -24.03
N LEU A 863 -12.82 7.27 -24.49
CA LEU A 863 -13.57 8.26 -25.27
C LEU A 863 -14.41 9.24 -24.43
N MET A 864 -14.58 9.01 -23.13
CA MET A 864 -15.24 10.00 -22.24
C MET A 864 -14.40 11.28 -22.18
N LYS A 865 -14.95 12.43 -21.80
CA LYS A 865 -14.20 13.70 -21.72
C LYS A 865 -14.07 14.13 -20.25
N SER A 866 -12.87 14.56 -19.85
CA SER A 866 -12.50 15.18 -18.55
C SER A 866 -12.83 14.40 -17.25
N THR A 867 -12.22 14.82 -16.14
CA THR A 867 -12.59 14.48 -14.74
C THR A 867 -14.04 14.92 -14.48
N GLU A 868 -14.88 14.05 -13.94
CA GLU A 868 -16.33 14.29 -13.76
C GLU A 868 -16.73 14.20 -12.28
N LEU A 869 -17.57 15.14 -11.83
CA LEU A 869 -18.25 15.09 -10.53
C LEU A 869 -19.72 14.72 -10.77
N PHE A 870 -20.16 13.66 -10.11
CA PHE A 870 -21.54 13.19 -10.12
C PHE A 870 -22.19 13.42 -8.77
N PHE A 871 -23.23 14.24 -8.77
CA PHE A 871 -24.17 14.32 -7.67
C PHE A 871 -25.25 13.26 -7.86
N CYS A 872 -25.44 12.41 -6.86
CA CYS A 872 -26.32 11.25 -6.91
C CYS A 872 -27.39 11.35 -5.80
N PRO A 873 -28.39 12.25 -5.94
CA PRO A 873 -29.46 12.42 -4.95
C PRO A 873 -30.13 11.08 -4.59
N GLY A 874 -30.27 10.80 -3.28
CA GLY A 874 -30.93 9.60 -2.77
C GLY A 874 -30.07 8.32 -2.73
N GLU A 875 -28.91 8.30 -3.41
CA GLU A 875 -27.98 7.17 -3.38
C GLU A 875 -27.17 7.12 -2.07
N ILE A 876 -26.55 5.97 -1.78
CA ILE A 876 -25.67 5.81 -0.59
C ILE A 876 -24.42 6.69 -0.75
N PHE A 877 -23.75 6.62 -1.90
CA PHE A 877 -22.66 7.53 -2.22
C PHE A 877 -23.25 8.76 -2.91
N SER A 878 -23.70 9.73 -2.12
CA SER A 878 -24.40 10.90 -2.66
C SER A 878 -23.53 11.75 -3.58
N GLN A 879 -22.21 11.66 -3.46
CA GLN A 879 -21.29 12.31 -4.41
C GLN A 879 -20.21 11.33 -4.86
N VAL A 880 -19.96 11.26 -6.17
CA VAL A 880 -18.93 10.42 -6.75
C VAL A 880 -18.01 11.28 -7.62
N TRP A 881 -16.73 11.28 -7.27
CA TRP A 881 -15.68 12.00 -7.96
C TRP A 881 -14.90 11.04 -8.84
N LEU A 882 -14.76 11.34 -10.12
CA LEU A 882 -14.06 10.50 -11.09
C LEU A 882 -12.79 11.17 -11.60
N ARG A 883 -11.66 10.52 -11.35
CA ARG A 883 -10.33 10.84 -11.91
C ARG A 883 -9.92 9.72 -12.87
N ARG A 884 -9.12 10.04 -13.88
CA ARG A 884 -8.62 9.02 -14.81
C ARG A 884 -7.25 9.37 -15.39
N ASN A 885 -6.54 8.35 -15.85
CA ASN A 885 -5.39 8.47 -16.74
C ASN A 885 -5.54 7.50 -17.92
N GLU A 886 -4.46 7.22 -18.66
CA GLU A 886 -4.50 6.36 -19.85
C GLU A 886 -4.86 4.89 -19.56
N GLU A 887 -4.70 4.46 -18.30
CA GLU A 887 -4.74 3.06 -17.87
C GLU A 887 -5.77 2.80 -16.77
N THR A 888 -6.18 3.82 -16.02
CA THR A 888 -7.00 3.67 -14.81
C THR A 888 -8.06 4.75 -14.66
N VAL A 889 -9.13 4.41 -13.97
CA VAL A 889 -10.17 5.31 -13.45
C VAL A 889 -10.19 5.17 -11.94
N PHE A 890 -10.06 6.28 -11.24
CA PHE A 890 -10.09 6.37 -9.79
C PHE A 890 -11.33 7.12 -9.35
N LEU A 891 -12.15 6.48 -8.53
CA LEU A 891 -13.42 7.00 -8.03
C LEU A 891 -13.33 7.26 -6.54
N THR A 892 -13.96 8.34 -6.09
CA THR A 892 -14.15 8.63 -4.66
C THR A 892 -15.61 8.89 -4.38
N GLY A 893 -16.25 7.98 -3.63
CA GLY A 893 -17.62 8.09 -3.15
C GLY A 893 -17.66 8.71 -1.76
N PHE A 894 -18.44 9.77 -1.59
CA PHE A 894 -18.73 10.36 -0.28
C PHE A 894 -20.05 9.82 0.26
N CYS A 895 -20.04 9.43 1.53
CA CYS A 895 -21.19 8.90 2.24
C CYS A 895 -21.24 9.55 3.64
N VAL A 896 -22.13 10.52 3.84
CA VAL A 896 -22.11 11.43 4.99
C VAL A 896 -23.45 11.41 5.72
N SER A 897 -23.44 11.58 7.04
CA SER A 897 -24.66 11.71 7.87
C SER A 897 -25.67 10.58 7.59
N ASN A 898 -26.89 10.91 7.15
CA ASN A 898 -27.94 9.94 6.83
C ASN A 898 -27.53 8.89 5.78
N CYS A 899 -26.68 9.23 4.81
CA CYS A 899 -26.14 8.25 3.87
C CYS A 899 -25.29 7.19 4.59
N ARG A 900 -24.45 7.63 5.56
CA ARG A 900 -23.62 6.74 6.37
C ARG A 900 -24.48 5.85 7.25
N ASP A 901 -25.49 6.41 7.89
CA ASP A 901 -26.38 5.63 8.75
C ASP A 901 -27.14 4.56 7.94
N ARG A 902 -27.61 4.90 6.73
CA ARG A 902 -28.22 3.93 5.81
C ARG A 902 -27.25 2.82 5.41
N LEU A 903 -25.98 3.15 5.12
CA LEU A 903 -24.97 2.14 4.82
C LEU A 903 -24.78 1.19 6.01
N ILE A 904 -24.72 1.72 7.23
CA ILE A 904 -24.52 0.91 8.43
C ILE A 904 -25.75 0.07 8.76
N ASP A 905 -26.96 0.58 8.55
CA ASP A 905 -28.18 -0.22 8.69
C ASP A 905 -28.19 -1.40 7.71
N LEU A 906 -27.73 -1.20 6.48
CA LEU A 906 -27.54 -2.29 5.50
C LEU A 906 -26.51 -3.30 6.00
N VAL A 907 -25.37 -2.85 6.51
CA VAL A 907 -24.32 -3.72 7.08
C VAL A 907 -24.83 -4.53 8.27
N LEU A 908 -25.52 -3.90 9.21
CA LEU A 908 -26.10 -4.59 10.37
C LEU A 908 -27.22 -5.56 9.99
N SER A 909 -27.86 -5.36 8.84
CA SER A 909 -28.87 -6.27 8.32
C SER A 909 -28.26 -7.51 7.66
N SER A 910 -27.12 -7.40 6.99
CA SER A 910 -26.41 -8.51 6.34
C SER A 910 -25.51 -9.31 7.28
N GLU A 911 -24.92 -8.69 8.33
CA GLU A 911 -24.11 -9.40 9.34
C GLU A 911 -24.91 -10.49 10.10
N LYS A 912 -26.25 -10.38 10.14
CA LYS A 912 -27.13 -11.41 10.71
C LYS A 912 -27.21 -12.68 9.89
N GLU A 913 -26.80 -12.63 8.62
CA GLU A 913 -26.78 -13.75 7.68
C GLU A 913 -25.36 -14.33 7.49
N GLY A 914 -24.33 -13.66 8.01
CA GLY A 914 -22.99 -14.23 8.24
C GLY A 914 -22.02 -14.22 7.06
N GLU A 915 -22.25 -13.41 6.02
CA GLU A 915 -21.53 -13.59 4.74
C GLU A 915 -20.66 -12.40 4.25
N GLU A 916 -20.79 -11.15 4.72
CA GLU A 916 -20.05 -10.01 4.13
C GLU A 916 -19.61 -8.94 5.15
N SER A 917 -18.42 -8.35 4.95
CA SER A 917 -17.88 -7.23 5.72
C SER A 917 -18.43 -5.87 5.26
N LYS A 918 -18.34 -4.85 6.12
CA LYS A 918 -18.71 -3.45 5.79
C LYS A 918 -18.07 -2.94 4.49
N SER A 919 -16.80 -3.31 4.25
CA SER A 919 -16.05 -2.90 3.06
C SER A 919 -16.62 -3.53 1.79
N GLU A 920 -16.91 -4.84 1.82
CA GLU A 920 -17.47 -5.58 0.69
C GLU A 920 -18.87 -5.06 0.32
N ILE A 921 -19.71 -4.79 1.32
CA ILE A 921 -21.05 -4.23 1.09
C ILE A 921 -20.95 -2.84 0.46
N ALA A 922 -20.07 -1.98 0.98
CA ALA A 922 -19.83 -0.65 0.44
C ALA A 922 -19.29 -0.71 -1.00
N GLN A 923 -18.37 -1.63 -1.28
CA GLN A 923 -17.81 -1.88 -2.61
C GLN A 923 -18.90 -2.31 -3.59
N ASN A 924 -19.72 -3.29 -3.21
CA ASN A 924 -20.83 -3.79 -4.01
C ASN A 924 -21.85 -2.69 -4.32
N LEU A 925 -22.24 -1.90 -3.33
CA LEU A 925 -23.15 -0.76 -3.52
C LEU A 925 -22.55 0.29 -4.45
N MET A 926 -21.26 0.60 -4.32
CA MET A 926 -20.59 1.57 -5.17
C MET A 926 -20.50 1.07 -6.62
N LEU A 927 -20.14 -0.20 -6.84
CA LEU A 927 -20.12 -0.83 -8.17
C LEU A 927 -21.50 -0.80 -8.83
N GLN A 928 -22.56 -1.15 -8.09
CA GLN A 928 -23.94 -1.09 -8.59
C GLN A 928 -24.35 0.34 -8.95
N GLN A 929 -23.98 1.33 -8.13
CA GLN A 929 -24.26 2.73 -8.40
C GLN A 929 -23.53 3.21 -9.66
N ILE A 930 -22.24 2.89 -9.82
CA ILE A 930 -21.44 3.20 -11.01
C ILE A 930 -22.04 2.56 -12.25
N GLN A 931 -22.46 1.30 -12.17
CA GLN A 931 -23.11 0.61 -13.27
C GLN A 931 -24.37 1.37 -13.75
N ARG A 932 -25.19 1.88 -12.82
CA ARG A 932 -26.36 2.72 -13.15
C ARG A 932 -25.96 4.07 -13.75
N LEU A 933 -24.90 4.70 -13.24
CA LEU A 933 -24.44 6.02 -13.70
C LEU A 933 -24.01 6.00 -15.18
N PHE A 934 -23.39 4.91 -15.61
CA PHE A 934 -22.86 4.77 -16.96
C PHE A 934 -23.58 3.72 -17.80
N GLU A 935 -24.83 3.40 -17.45
CA GLU A 935 -25.65 2.49 -18.24
C GLU A 935 -25.93 3.12 -19.62
N PRO A 936 -25.59 2.45 -20.74
CA PRO A 936 -25.72 3.04 -22.05
C PRO A 936 -27.20 3.23 -22.41
N SER A 937 -27.59 4.47 -22.71
CA SER A 937 -28.97 4.79 -23.08
C SER A 937 -29.44 4.13 -24.39
N ASN A 938 -28.52 3.57 -25.18
CA ASN A 938 -28.77 2.81 -26.40
C ASN A 938 -28.00 1.47 -26.36
N SER A 939 -28.67 0.38 -26.75
CA SER A 939 -28.22 -1.03 -26.70
C SER A 939 -26.99 -1.39 -27.55
N GLU A 940 -26.31 -0.43 -28.18
CA GLU A 940 -25.16 -0.65 -29.07
C GLU A 940 -23.80 -0.26 -28.46
N VAL A 941 -23.79 0.39 -27.29
CA VAL A 941 -22.54 0.77 -26.59
C VAL A 941 -22.28 -0.25 -25.47
N LYS A 942 -21.08 -0.86 -25.43
CA LYS A 942 -20.68 -1.78 -24.34
C LYS A 942 -20.71 -1.02 -23.01
N ALA A 943 -21.28 -1.64 -21.98
CA ALA A 943 -21.40 -1.09 -20.63
C ALA A 943 -20.03 -0.67 -20.05
N PHE A 944 -20.05 0.33 -19.17
CA PHE A 944 -18.88 0.94 -18.54
C PHE A 944 -18.12 -0.03 -17.65
N VAL A 945 -18.83 -0.69 -16.75
CA VAL A 945 -18.41 -1.87 -15.97
C VAL A 945 -19.11 -3.09 -16.60
N ASP A 946 -18.47 -4.26 -16.61
CA ASP A 946 -19.13 -5.49 -17.07
C ASP A 946 -20.40 -5.74 -16.22
N PRO A 947 -21.61 -5.70 -16.82
CA PRO A 947 -22.87 -5.79 -16.08
C PRO A 947 -23.13 -7.21 -15.55
N TYR A 948 -22.35 -8.21 -15.99
CA TYR A 948 -22.48 -9.60 -15.57
C TYR A 948 -21.41 -10.01 -14.53
N SER A 949 -20.36 -9.22 -14.35
CA SER A 949 -19.33 -9.46 -13.32
C SER A 949 -18.58 -8.16 -12.99
N PRO A 950 -19.22 -7.19 -12.29
CA PRO A 950 -18.55 -5.95 -11.94
C PRO A 950 -17.41 -6.20 -10.96
N THR A 951 -16.21 -5.75 -11.30
CA THR A 951 -15.01 -5.84 -10.46
C THR A 951 -14.35 -4.47 -10.30
N CYS A 952 -13.49 -4.36 -9.30
CA CYS A 952 -12.52 -3.28 -9.23
C CYS A 952 -11.15 -3.82 -8.81
N SER A 953 -10.09 -3.23 -9.35
CA SER A 953 -8.70 -3.58 -9.02
C SER A 953 -8.33 -3.25 -7.57
N SER A 954 -8.92 -2.20 -6.97
CA SER A 954 -8.73 -1.90 -5.54
C SER A 954 -9.92 -1.11 -4.98
N PHE A 955 -10.20 -1.33 -3.69
CA PHE A 955 -11.22 -0.61 -2.94
C PHE A 955 -10.72 -0.28 -1.53
N ALA A 956 -11.01 0.93 -1.08
CA ALA A 956 -10.69 1.41 0.27
C ALA A 956 -11.91 2.05 0.89
N LEU A 957 -12.20 1.74 2.15
CA LEU A 957 -13.24 2.39 2.92
C LEU A 957 -12.65 2.99 4.18
N HIS A 958 -12.92 4.27 4.44
CA HIS A 958 -12.53 4.88 5.70
C HIS A 958 -13.72 5.58 6.34
N ASP A 959 -14.05 5.16 7.56
CA ASP A 959 -15.09 5.76 8.39
C ASP A 959 -14.47 6.67 9.46
N TRP A 960 -14.48 7.98 9.21
CA TRP A 960 -13.93 8.97 10.13
C TRP A 960 -14.68 9.05 11.46
N SER A 961 -15.87 8.46 11.54
CA SER A 961 -16.71 8.39 12.74
C SER A 961 -16.24 7.32 13.72
N GLU A 962 -15.60 6.26 13.22
CA GLU A 962 -15.04 5.17 14.02
C GLU A 962 -13.61 5.47 14.48
N ASP A 963 -12.96 6.46 13.88
CA ASP A 963 -11.64 6.91 14.30
C ASP A 963 -11.71 7.61 15.67
N GLU A 964 -11.06 7.00 16.67
CA GLU A 964 -11.12 7.44 18.07
C GLU A 964 -10.60 8.87 18.30
N PHE A 965 -9.71 9.36 17.42
CA PHE A 965 -9.07 10.66 17.57
C PHE A 965 -9.68 11.75 16.67
N THR A 966 -10.67 11.41 15.84
CA THR A 966 -11.46 12.39 15.07
C THR A 966 -12.95 12.39 15.39
N LEU A 967 -13.58 11.21 15.51
CA LEU A 967 -15.00 11.03 15.86
C LEU A 967 -15.97 11.82 14.96
N GLY A 968 -15.74 11.78 13.64
CA GLY A 968 -16.55 12.43 12.62
C GLY A 968 -15.71 13.11 11.53
N ILE A 969 -16.38 13.64 10.50
CA ILE A 969 -15.67 14.19 9.32
C ILE A 969 -15.14 15.60 9.55
N TYR A 970 -16.01 16.56 9.84
CA TYR A 970 -15.69 17.98 10.02
C TYR A 970 -16.94 18.71 10.53
N SER A 971 -16.76 19.89 11.13
CA SER A 971 -17.88 20.69 11.62
C SER A 971 -18.72 21.25 10.48
N SER A 972 -20.02 21.45 10.70
CA SER A 972 -20.97 21.89 9.67
C SER A 972 -21.80 23.09 10.12
N PRO A 973 -22.37 23.90 9.20
CA PRO A 973 -23.41 24.86 9.54
C PRO A 973 -24.55 24.18 10.30
N SER A 974 -24.87 24.67 11.50
CA SER A 974 -25.71 23.95 12.45
C SER A 974 -26.93 24.75 12.86
N VAL A 975 -28.08 24.07 12.99
CA VAL A 975 -29.29 24.66 13.58
C VAL A 975 -28.97 25.18 14.99
N GLY A 976 -29.36 26.41 15.29
CA GLY A 976 -29.16 27.05 16.59
C GLY A 976 -27.79 27.70 16.79
N ALA A 977 -26.80 27.39 15.94
CA ALA A 977 -25.49 28.05 15.96
C ALA A 977 -25.54 29.41 15.23
N ASP A 978 -24.64 30.30 15.63
CA ASP A 978 -24.45 31.62 15.04
C ASP A 978 -22.97 32.05 15.14
N PHE A 979 -22.65 33.28 14.71
CA PHE A 979 -21.28 33.82 14.71
C PHE A 979 -20.60 33.72 16.09
N THR A 980 -21.38 33.86 17.17
CA THR A 980 -20.83 33.88 18.53
C THR A 980 -20.37 32.50 18.99
N HIS A 981 -20.92 31.41 18.45
CA HIS A 981 -20.56 30.06 18.87
C HIS A 981 -19.14 29.71 18.39
N ARG A 982 -18.86 29.91 17.09
CA ARG A 982 -17.53 29.60 16.50
C ARG A 982 -16.45 30.51 17.04
N ASP A 983 -16.74 31.81 17.20
CA ASP A 983 -15.82 32.74 17.86
C ASP A 983 -15.54 32.34 19.31
N CYS A 984 -16.55 31.84 20.04
CA CYS A 984 -16.37 31.37 21.41
C CYS A 984 -15.38 30.21 21.50
N LEU A 985 -15.31 29.34 20.48
CA LEU A 985 -14.32 28.26 20.40
C LEU A 985 -12.88 28.76 20.20
N THR A 986 -12.66 30.06 19.93
CA THR A 986 -11.31 30.66 19.88
C THR A 986 -10.90 31.35 21.18
N LYS A 987 -11.83 31.52 22.14
CA LYS A 987 -11.54 32.26 23.38
C LYS A 987 -10.64 31.43 24.31
N PRO A 988 -9.60 32.00 24.93
CA PRO A 988 -8.78 31.27 25.87
C PRO A 988 -9.44 31.09 27.25
N ILE A 989 -9.04 30.04 27.97
CA ILE A 989 -9.35 29.83 29.39
C ILE A 989 -8.21 30.43 30.20
N ASN A 990 -8.53 31.42 31.05
CA ASN A 990 -7.61 32.09 31.97
C ASN A 990 -6.33 32.70 31.33
N ASN A 991 -6.30 32.90 30.00
CA ASN A 991 -5.09 33.19 29.23
C ASN A 991 -3.96 32.15 29.47
N ASP A 992 -4.35 30.90 29.69
CA ASP A 992 -3.46 29.77 29.92
C ASP A 992 -3.66 28.67 28.86
N ILE A 993 -4.92 28.44 28.45
CA ILE A 993 -5.28 27.43 27.45
C ILE A 993 -6.02 28.09 26.29
N TRP A 994 -5.53 27.91 25.07
CA TRP A 994 -6.15 28.36 23.83
C TRP A 994 -6.71 27.18 23.04
N PHE A 995 -7.66 27.47 22.16
CA PHE A 995 -8.30 26.47 21.30
C PHE A 995 -8.17 26.89 19.84
N ALA A 996 -7.96 25.91 18.95
CA ALA A 996 -7.91 26.10 17.51
C ALA A 996 -8.36 24.84 16.77
N GLY A 997 -8.63 24.95 15.47
CA GLY A 997 -9.12 23.85 14.65
C GLY A 997 -10.07 24.34 13.57
N GLU A 998 -10.46 23.46 12.65
CA GLU A 998 -11.40 23.82 11.56
C GLU A 998 -12.76 24.33 12.07
N HIS A 999 -13.14 23.92 13.28
CA HIS A 999 -14.39 24.33 13.93
C HIS A 999 -14.33 25.73 14.55
N ALA A 1000 -13.12 26.29 14.73
CA ALA A 1000 -12.84 27.51 15.48
C ALA A 1000 -12.59 28.70 14.55
N ASN A 1001 -13.47 28.89 13.57
CA ASN A 1001 -13.42 30.01 12.62
C ASN A 1001 -14.85 30.42 12.24
N ALA A 1002 -15.16 31.72 12.34
CA ALA A 1002 -16.52 32.23 12.18
C ALA A 1002 -16.89 32.57 10.73
N THR A 1003 -15.91 32.75 9.84
CA THR A 1003 -16.16 32.99 8.41
C THR A 1003 -16.37 31.68 7.66
N THR A 1004 -15.54 30.67 7.94
CA THR A 1004 -15.67 29.33 7.37
C THR A 1004 -15.34 28.21 8.32
N CYS A 1005 -15.94 27.05 8.08
CA CYS A 1005 -15.68 25.82 8.80
C CYS A 1005 -15.39 24.67 7.84
N ALA A 1006 -15.03 23.49 8.35
CA ALA A 1006 -14.78 22.30 7.54
C ALA A 1006 -13.58 22.35 6.59
N THR A 1007 -12.72 23.38 6.67
CA THR A 1007 -11.62 23.54 5.72
C THR A 1007 -10.23 23.43 6.36
N VAL A 1008 -9.25 23.01 5.55
CA VAL A 1008 -7.82 23.08 5.92
C VAL A 1008 -7.42 24.52 6.22
N GLN A 1009 -7.93 25.49 5.45
CA GLN A 1009 -7.67 26.90 5.64
C GLN A 1009 -8.13 27.40 7.02
N SER A 1010 -9.35 27.08 7.43
CA SER A 1010 -9.91 27.45 8.74
C SER A 1010 -9.06 26.89 9.88
N ALA A 1011 -8.52 25.67 9.71
CA ALA A 1011 -7.58 25.07 10.66
C ALA A 1011 -6.24 25.83 10.71
N MET A 1012 -5.68 26.24 9.57
CA MET A 1012 -4.43 27.02 9.51
C MET A 1012 -4.60 28.39 10.17
N GLU A 1013 -5.67 29.11 9.83
CA GLU A 1013 -5.94 30.46 10.35
C GLU A 1013 -6.15 30.45 11.85
N SER A 1014 -6.97 29.53 12.37
CA SER A 1014 -7.23 29.42 13.81
C SER A 1014 -5.97 29.02 14.58
N GLY A 1015 -5.17 28.08 14.04
CA GLY A 1015 -3.87 27.70 14.63
C GLY A 1015 -2.89 28.87 14.69
N SER A 1016 -2.77 29.63 13.59
CA SER A 1016 -1.93 30.82 13.54
C SER A 1016 -2.40 31.91 14.52
N LYS A 1017 -3.71 32.13 14.63
CA LYS A 1017 -4.31 33.07 15.58
C LYS A 1017 -3.97 32.70 17.02
N ALA A 1018 -4.24 31.46 17.44
CA ALA A 1018 -3.94 30.99 18.80
C ALA A 1018 -2.45 31.14 19.14
N ALA A 1019 -1.56 30.78 18.22
CA ALA A 1019 -0.12 30.94 18.40
C ALA A 1019 0.31 32.41 18.61
N LYS A 1020 -0.24 33.34 17.83
CA LYS A 1020 0.04 34.77 17.99
C LYS A 1020 -0.46 35.32 19.33
N GLU A 1021 -1.62 34.88 19.80
CA GLU A 1021 -2.16 35.27 21.11
C GLU A 1021 -1.31 34.72 22.28
N VAL A 1022 -0.87 33.47 22.17
CA VAL A 1022 0.09 32.87 23.13
C VAL A 1022 1.39 33.66 23.14
N PHE A 1023 1.94 33.97 21.96
CA PHE A 1023 3.17 34.75 21.83
C PHE A 1023 3.07 36.12 22.51
N GLN A 1024 1.98 36.85 22.28
CA GLN A 1024 1.71 38.16 22.91
C GLN A 1024 1.60 38.04 24.44
N THR A 1025 0.98 36.97 24.95
CA THR A 1025 0.86 36.73 26.38
C THR A 1025 2.22 36.42 27.00
N LEU A 1026 3.04 35.58 26.36
CA LEU A 1026 4.40 35.30 26.79
C LEU A 1026 5.27 36.56 26.83
N GLU A 1027 5.13 37.46 25.86
CA GLU A 1027 5.82 38.76 25.88
C GLU A 1027 5.37 39.63 27.07
N PHE A 1028 4.06 39.69 27.32
CA PHE A 1028 3.49 40.46 28.42
C PHE A 1028 3.99 39.95 29.77
N ASP A 1029 3.92 38.64 29.99
CA ASP A 1029 4.36 37.99 31.23
C ASP A 1029 5.86 38.25 31.49
N GLN A 1030 6.68 38.18 30.45
CA GLN A 1030 8.10 38.48 30.55
C GLN A 1030 8.36 39.96 30.89
N LYS A 1031 7.68 40.91 30.21
CA LYS A 1031 7.81 42.35 30.47
C LYS A 1031 7.31 42.72 31.86
N TYR A 1032 6.27 42.05 32.35
CA TYR A 1032 5.73 42.24 33.70
C TYR A 1032 6.70 41.72 34.76
N ASN A 1033 7.23 40.51 34.59
CA ASN A 1033 8.20 39.91 35.51
C ASN A 1033 9.55 40.65 35.52
N ALA A 1034 9.98 41.24 34.41
CA ALA A 1034 11.19 42.07 34.36
C ALA A 1034 11.03 43.43 35.06
N LYS A 1035 9.79 43.89 35.31
CA LYS A 1035 9.49 45.13 36.04
C LYS A 1035 9.34 44.94 37.54
N ILE A 1036 9.05 43.71 37.99
CA ILE A 1036 9.03 43.30 39.40
C ILE A 1036 10.46 43.04 39.84
#